data_AF-A0A5J4YX29-F1
#
_entry.id   AF-A0A5J4YX29-F1
#
_cell.length_a   1.000
_cell.length_b   1.000
_cell.length_c   1.000
_cell.angle_alpha   90.00
_cell.angle_beta   90.00
_cell.angle_gamma   90.00
#
_symmetry.space_group_name_H-M   'P 1'
#
loop_
_entity.id
_entity.type
_entity.pdbx_description
1 polymer ?
#
loop_
_entity_poly.entity_id
_entity_poly.type
_entity_poly.pdbx_seq_one_letter_code
_entity_poly.pdbx_strand_id
1 'polypeptide(L)'
;MAVGSAKEKVQNGADGADHDASAKVSRDLVRKLLLAEKSRKKWRWIFASLMLGCVVVLVLDRTGSLSRRSMDTLHLHGTAMVRKGAALFRTFERDFFANNLDQALKRQVLHDVYLIPDAFLDEVERQDKLHLLFRFLTQETLDVTTKKVTRLLVVQVAHSLNDKLWAMGSALAYAKNTKRSVVILWERDSFFYPSFDEVFAPQEDVIVLEVRDFKAHRVWNPSPNDWARLNWIEHDAIVSGSAPESMLNPIFNVDKNIFIRTGSRLVSEYSSDLPIRRALSSLVPLPFAADRVRKLTDTLRFVQHDSEVISKLYEDFDVPKIMLAQMSRSQRMDLYDQLISMQKELDERLGAANRGKASNAKQHRARVLFAHVQYGLGNRMRALGSAIVFAQKTNRVLVVIWESDHHVEGQFDDFFVNGFVIMDRFPIAWPLRDDGDSKLKTFMDSYNLMKKENKNIKSAASFHLKDSPSKHIYIKTAYIIKSAFTGTDSVKKAKNSPVSKAMQTLTPVFAVQRLVARHHASNLDKMVGVHVRAKTIEKDISKVDPTKEYTSESSKITNLWRKTTSLPVFVAKMASLLSAPNFYVATDTDEALAELDELFPGRIFYTYRRCDDRSATCTLYALADILCLSKTRYILGSHWSSFTEAAVRLGGNGVLLAGVDFGPKPKQGKS
;
A
#
# COMPACT_ATOMS: atom_id res chain seq x y z
N MET A 1 35.98 51.83 -41.26
CA MET A 1 35.41 51.48 -42.58
C MET A 1 35.40 49.94 -42.64
N ALA A 2 34.31 49.31 -42.18
CA ALA A 2 33.10 48.95 -42.94
C ALA A 2 33.18 47.63 -43.74
N VAL A 3 32.51 46.59 -43.22
CA VAL A 3 31.52 45.68 -43.89
C VAL A 3 32.10 44.61 -44.84
N GLY A 4 31.66 43.35 -44.92
CA GLY A 4 30.54 42.56 -44.35
C GLY A 4 30.72 41.06 -44.74
N SER A 5 30.31 40.12 -43.89
CA SER A 5 29.11 39.25 -44.04
C SER A 5 29.00 38.39 -45.31
N ALA A 6 29.25 37.08 -45.17
CA ALA A 6 28.52 36.03 -45.88
C ALA A 6 28.34 34.80 -44.96
N LYS A 7 27.08 34.47 -44.65
CA LYS A 7 26.64 33.30 -43.87
C LYS A 7 26.47 32.10 -44.81
N GLU A 8 27.06 30.97 -44.46
CA GLU A 8 26.79 29.65 -45.05
C GLU A 8 25.45 29.09 -44.52
N LYS A 9 24.57 28.68 -45.44
CA LYS A 9 23.32 27.95 -45.17
C LYS A 9 23.62 26.45 -45.17
N VAL A 10 23.47 25.80 -44.02
CA VAL A 10 23.39 24.34 -43.91
C VAL A 10 21.94 23.90 -44.18
N GLN A 11 21.78 22.96 -45.11
CA GLN A 11 20.53 22.23 -45.37
C GLN A 11 20.12 21.42 -44.13
N ASN A 12 19.05 21.85 -43.47
CA ASN A 12 18.24 21.02 -42.56
C ASN A 12 16.77 21.22 -42.95
N GLY A 13 16.22 20.26 -43.68
CA GLY A 13 14.85 20.31 -44.19
C GLY A 13 14.32 18.93 -44.46
N ALA A 14 14.00 18.16 -43.41
CA ALA A 14 13.09 17.02 -43.47
C ALA A 14 12.57 16.61 -42.06
N ASP A 15 13.39 16.67 -41.01
CA ASP A 15 13.02 16.10 -39.68
C ASP A 15 12.23 17.05 -38.75
N GLY A 16 12.05 18.31 -39.12
CA GLY A 16 11.37 19.31 -38.28
C GLY A 16 9.85 19.40 -38.44
N ALA A 17 9.30 18.88 -39.55
CA ALA A 17 7.88 19.06 -39.87
C ALA A 17 6.96 18.03 -39.17
N ASP A 18 7.42 16.79 -38.97
CA ASP A 18 6.63 15.74 -38.33
C ASP A 18 6.52 15.90 -36.80
N HIS A 19 7.57 16.42 -36.16
CA HIS A 19 7.53 16.70 -34.71
C HIS A 19 6.60 17.86 -34.34
N ASP A 20 6.47 18.87 -35.21
CA ASP A 20 5.63 20.04 -34.95
C ASP A 20 4.14 19.76 -35.29
N ALA A 21 3.86 18.85 -36.25
CA ALA A 21 2.51 18.36 -36.54
C ALA A 21 1.94 17.51 -35.39
N SER A 22 2.73 16.57 -34.84
CA SER A 22 2.35 15.74 -33.68
C SER A 22 2.11 16.58 -32.41
N ALA A 23 2.95 17.60 -32.16
CA ALA A 23 2.78 18.52 -31.03
C ALA A 23 1.55 19.44 -31.14
N LYS A 24 1.13 19.77 -32.37
CA LYS A 24 -0.05 20.60 -32.66
C LYS A 24 -1.35 19.81 -32.55
N VAL A 25 -1.35 18.56 -33.03
CA VAL A 25 -2.46 17.60 -32.84
C VAL A 25 -2.66 17.29 -31.35
N SER A 26 -1.58 17.09 -30.59
CA SER A 26 -1.63 16.89 -29.14
C SER A 26 -2.24 18.09 -28.38
N ARG A 27 -1.92 19.33 -28.76
CA ARG A 27 -2.50 20.54 -28.12
C ARG A 27 -3.98 20.74 -28.46
N ASP A 28 -4.39 20.52 -29.71
CA ASP A 28 -5.79 20.66 -30.10
C ASP A 28 -6.66 19.54 -29.52
N LEU A 29 -6.11 18.32 -29.40
CA LEU A 29 -6.71 17.18 -28.73
C LEU A 29 -6.85 17.41 -27.22
N VAL A 30 -5.79 17.88 -26.53
CA VAL A 30 -5.86 18.26 -25.11
C VAL A 30 -6.86 19.39 -24.90
N ARG A 31 -6.95 20.35 -25.82
CA ARG A 31 -7.96 21.42 -25.78
C ARG A 31 -9.39 20.88 -25.96
N LYS A 32 -9.61 19.94 -26.88
CA LYS A 32 -10.90 19.25 -27.09
C LYS A 32 -11.28 18.36 -25.90
N LEU A 33 -10.33 17.67 -25.30
CA LEU A 33 -10.52 16.88 -24.08
C LEU A 33 -10.81 17.76 -22.86
N LEU A 34 -10.13 18.90 -22.71
CA LEU A 34 -10.42 19.91 -21.68
C LEU A 34 -11.79 20.58 -21.87
N LEU A 35 -12.21 20.79 -23.13
CA LEU A 35 -13.56 21.27 -23.46
C LEU A 35 -14.62 20.22 -23.13
N ALA A 36 -14.36 18.93 -23.42
CA ALA A 36 -15.19 17.83 -22.99
C ALA A 36 -15.26 17.73 -21.46
N GLU A 37 -14.15 17.96 -20.75
CA GLU A 37 -14.11 18.00 -19.28
C GLU A 37 -14.87 19.20 -18.71
N LYS A 38 -14.82 20.38 -19.34
CA LYS A 38 -15.65 21.54 -18.99
C LYS A 38 -17.14 21.26 -19.18
N SER A 39 -17.52 20.63 -20.30
CA SER A 39 -18.89 20.17 -20.55
C SER A 39 -19.32 19.11 -19.54
N ARG A 40 -18.42 18.20 -19.14
CA ARG A 40 -18.61 17.21 -18.08
C ARG A 40 -18.82 17.85 -16.70
N LYS A 41 -18.08 18.90 -16.35
CA LYS A 41 -18.29 19.68 -15.12
C LYS A 41 -19.66 20.38 -15.12
N LYS A 42 -20.07 20.94 -16.25
CA LYS A 42 -21.40 21.55 -16.43
C LYS A 42 -22.53 20.52 -16.27
N TRP A 43 -22.39 19.33 -16.85
CA TRP A 43 -23.37 18.25 -16.70
C TRP A 43 -23.35 17.58 -15.33
N ARG A 44 -22.18 17.45 -14.68
CA ARG A 44 -22.08 17.05 -13.26
C ARG A 44 -22.81 18.04 -12.36
N TRP A 45 -22.76 19.34 -12.67
CA TRP A 45 -23.56 20.36 -11.98
C TRP A 45 -25.06 20.17 -12.22
N ILE A 46 -25.50 19.95 -13.46
CA ILE A 46 -26.91 19.68 -13.79
C ILE A 46 -27.41 18.41 -13.10
N PHE A 47 -26.61 17.34 -13.10
CA PHE A 47 -26.91 16.07 -12.44
C PHE A 47 -26.89 16.20 -10.91
N ALA A 48 -25.93 16.94 -10.35
CA ALA A 48 -25.90 17.28 -8.93
C ALA A 48 -27.11 18.13 -8.53
N SER A 49 -27.59 19.04 -9.38
CA SER A 49 -28.82 19.81 -9.17
C SER A 49 -30.09 18.95 -9.25
N LEU A 50 -30.13 17.96 -10.15
CA LEU A 50 -31.20 16.96 -10.21
C LEU A 50 -31.20 16.05 -8.97
N MET A 51 -30.02 15.61 -8.52
CA MET A 51 -29.82 14.86 -7.28
C MET A 51 -30.17 15.71 -6.05
N LEU A 52 -29.86 17.01 -6.07
CA LEU A 52 -30.27 17.96 -5.03
C LEU A 52 -31.80 18.11 -5.01
N GLY A 53 -32.46 18.10 -6.18
CA GLY A 53 -33.93 18.04 -6.28
C GLY A 53 -34.52 16.78 -5.62
N CYS A 54 -33.88 15.62 -5.79
CA CYS A 54 -34.25 14.39 -5.08
C CYS A 54 -33.97 14.46 -3.57
N VAL A 55 -32.89 15.14 -3.17
CA VAL A 55 -32.58 15.41 -1.75
C VAL A 55 -33.56 16.43 -1.15
N VAL A 56 -34.06 17.41 -1.90
CA VAL A 56 -35.10 18.34 -1.46
C VAL A 56 -36.42 17.60 -1.20
N VAL A 57 -36.76 16.60 -2.02
CA VAL A 57 -37.89 15.69 -1.74
C VAL A 57 -37.64 14.87 -0.45
N LEU A 58 -36.40 14.48 -0.18
CA LEU A 58 -35.98 13.81 1.08
C LEU A 58 -35.82 14.77 2.27
N VAL A 59 -35.81 16.10 2.08
CA VAL A 59 -35.70 17.10 3.16
C VAL A 59 -37.07 17.68 3.52
N LEU A 60 -38.03 17.68 2.60
CA LEU A 60 -39.45 17.89 2.91
C LEU A 60 -40.02 16.79 3.85
N ASP A 61 -39.27 15.68 4.01
CA ASP A 61 -39.42 14.60 5.00
C ASP A 61 -39.29 15.05 6.48
N ARG A 62 -38.68 16.22 6.78
CA ARG A 62 -38.65 16.73 8.17
C ARG A 62 -40.03 17.15 8.72
N THR A 63 -41.10 16.99 7.94
CA THR A 63 -42.49 17.22 8.36
C THR A 63 -43.24 15.96 8.84
N GLY A 64 -42.61 14.78 8.79
CA GLY A 64 -42.91 13.64 9.69
C GLY A 64 -44.17 12.80 9.43
N SER A 65 -44.36 12.20 8.24
CA SER A 65 -45.57 11.38 7.96
C SER A 65 -45.39 10.00 7.30
N LEU A 66 -44.18 9.45 7.14
CA LEU A 66 -43.99 8.17 6.41
C LEU A 66 -43.61 6.97 7.30
N SER A 67 -44.21 5.81 7.01
CA SER A 67 -44.00 4.53 7.71
C SER A 67 -42.69 3.83 7.31
N ARG A 68 -42.19 2.92 8.16
CA ARG A 68 -40.93 2.16 7.94
C ARG A 68 -40.93 1.30 6.65
N ARG A 69 -42.09 0.76 6.25
CA ARG A 69 -42.26 0.04 4.96
C ARG A 69 -42.14 0.96 3.75
N SER A 70 -42.57 2.21 3.89
CA SER A 70 -42.43 3.24 2.87
C SER A 70 -40.97 3.67 2.70
N MET A 71 -40.16 3.69 3.78
CA MET A 71 -38.73 3.97 3.73
C MET A 71 -37.92 2.90 2.99
N ASP A 72 -38.16 1.61 3.26
CA ASP A 72 -37.46 0.54 2.55
C ASP A 72 -37.78 0.54 1.05
N THR A 73 -39.04 0.84 0.71
CA THR A 73 -39.50 0.97 -0.68
C THR A 73 -38.89 2.18 -1.37
N LEU A 74 -38.76 3.32 -0.67
CA LEU A 74 -38.07 4.52 -1.16
C LEU A 74 -36.56 4.33 -1.27
N HIS A 75 -35.93 3.57 -0.37
CA HIS A 75 -34.50 3.30 -0.45
C HIS A 75 -34.20 2.36 -1.61
N LEU A 76 -35.01 1.31 -1.82
CA LEU A 76 -34.92 0.46 -3.02
C LEU A 76 -35.17 1.25 -4.30
N HIS A 77 -36.21 2.08 -4.35
CA HIS A 77 -36.51 2.91 -5.53
C HIS A 77 -35.45 3.97 -5.75
N GLY A 78 -34.97 4.65 -4.72
CA GLY A 78 -33.89 5.62 -4.79
C GLY A 78 -32.59 5.00 -5.27
N THR A 79 -32.23 3.82 -4.76
CA THR A 79 -31.04 3.08 -5.24
C THR A 79 -31.23 2.59 -6.67
N ALA A 80 -32.42 2.13 -7.03
CA ALA A 80 -32.76 1.72 -8.41
C ALA A 80 -32.80 2.91 -9.38
N MET A 81 -33.24 4.08 -8.93
CA MET A 81 -33.33 5.31 -9.72
C MET A 81 -31.96 5.98 -9.87
N VAL A 82 -31.10 5.91 -8.85
CA VAL A 82 -29.66 6.27 -8.95
C VAL A 82 -28.94 5.31 -9.90
N ARG A 83 -29.21 4.00 -9.82
CA ARG A 83 -28.66 3.02 -10.78
C ARG A 83 -29.18 3.22 -12.20
N LYS A 84 -30.48 3.47 -12.39
CA LYS A 84 -31.08 3.82 -13.70
C LYS A 84 -30.60 5.16 -14.21
N GLY A 85 -30.44 6.16 -13.37
CA GLY A 85 -29.91 7.49 -13.71
C GLY A 85 -28.44 7.43 -14.09
N ALA A 86 -27.63 6.66 -13.37
CA ALA A 86 -26.25 6.36 -13.73
C ALA A 86 -26.18 5.53 -15.03
N ALA A 87 -27.11 4.61 -15.26
CA ALA A 87 -27.21 3.86 -16.52
C ALA A 87 -27.62 4.76 -17.70
N LEU A 88 -28.59 5.66 -17.53
CA LEU A 88 -29.02 6.64 -18.53
C LEU A 88 -27.93 7.67 -18.83
N PHE A 89 -27.24 8.16 -17.81
CA PHE A 89 -26.08 9.03 -17.97
C PHE A 89 -24.94 8.31 -18.71
N ARG A 90 -24.72 7.02 -18.43
CA ARG A 90 -23.78 6.17 -19.17
C ARG A 90 -24.20 5.93 -20.62
N THR A 91 -25.49 5.73 -20.90
CA THR A 91 -26.02 5.65 -22.27
C THR A 91 -25.79 6.97 -22.99
N PHE A 92 -26.12 8.10 -22.37
CA PHE A 92 -25.89 9.43 -22.94
C PHE A 92 -24.40 9.74 -23.17
N GLU A 93 -23.51 9.48 -22.22
CA GLU A 93 -22.06 9.68 -22.40
C GLU A 93 -21.49 8.72 -23.46
N ARG A 94 -21.87 7.44 -23.43
CA ARG A 94 -21.49 6.45 -24.44
C ARG A 94 -21.95 6.89 -25.82
N ASP A 95 -23.19 7.35 -25.96
CA ASP A 95 -23.75 7.80 -27.23
C ASP A 95 -23.11 9.13 -27.68
N PHE A 96 -22.80 10.04 -26.76
CA PHE A 96 -22.07 11.27 -27.03
C PHE A 96 -20.66 11.00 -27.57
N PHE A 97 -19.89 10.11 -26.93
CA PHE A 97 -18.55 9.72 -27.42
C PHE A 97 -18.62 8.82 -28.66
N ALA A 98 -19.62 7.95 -28.77
CA ALA A 98 -19.85 7.12 -29.95
C ALA A 98 -20.13 7.98 -31.20
N ASN A 99 -20.93 9.03 -31.05
CA ASN A 99 -21.43 9.85 -32.15
C ASN A 99 -20.54 11.08 -32.47
N ASN A 100 -19.78 11.63 -31.52
CA ASN A 100 -19.04 12.89 -31.72
C ASN A 100 -17.52 12.76 -31.88
N LEU A 101 -16.92 11.58 -31.63
CA LEU A 101 -15.52 11.33 -31.97
C LEU A 101 -15.42 10.36 -33.14
N ASP A 102 -14.68 10.75 -34.17
CA ASP A 102 -14.32 9.89 -35.28
C ASP A 102 -13.51 8.66 -34.80
N GLN A 103 -13.68 7.52 -35.47
CA GLN A 103 -12.99 6.26 -35.13
C GLN A 103 -11.47 6.40 -35.27
N ALA A 104 -11.00 7.13 -36.29
CA ALA A 104 -9.57 7.43 -36.44
C ALA A 104 -9.04 8.20 -35.23
N LEU A 105 -9.80 9.17 -34.72
CA LEU A 105 -9.42 9.95 -33.55
C LEU A 105 -9.43 9.13 -32.25
N LYS A 106 -10.38 8.21 -32.07
CA LYS A 106 -10.43 7.30 -30.90
C LYS A 106 -9.21 6.39 -30.87
N ARG A 107 -8.88 5.80 -32.02
CA ARG A 107 -7.70 4.97 -32.22
C ARG A 107 -6.43 5.76 -31.93
N GLN A 108 -6.35 6.98 -32.48
CA GLN A 108 -5.22 7.86 -32.28
C GLN A 108 -5.03 8.23 -30.80
N VAL A 109 -6.08 8.49 -30.03
CA VAL A 109 -5.96 8.76 -28.58
C VAL A 109 -5.42 7.55 -27.84
N LEU A 110 -5.94 6.34 -28.12
CA LEU A 110 -5.49 5.11 -27.48
C LEU A 110 -4.01 4.82 -27.81
N HIS A 111 -3.60 5.06 -29.06
CA HIS A 111 -2.23 4.87 -29.51
C HIS A 111 -1.28 5.96 -28.96
N ASP A 112 -1.57 7.24 -29.20
CA ASP A 112 -0.63 8.33 -28.94
C ASP A 112 -0.59 8.73 -27.45
N VAL A 113 -1.70 8.59 -26.71
CA VAL A 113 -1.80 9.01 -25.31
C VAL A 113 -1.56 7.83 -24.36
N TYR A 114 -2.24 6.72 -24.60
CA TYR A 114 -2.16 5.53 -23.74
C TYR A 114 -1.08 4.52 -24.18
N LEU A 115 -0.38 4.83 -25.29
CA LEU A 115 0.68 4.01 -25.86
C LEU A 115 0.18 2.59 -26.21
N ILE A 116 -1.08 2.44 -26.60
CA ILE A 116 -1.65 1.13 -26.95
C ILE A 116 -1.29 0.81 -28.41
N PRO A 117 -0.63 -0.32 -28.69
CA PRO A 117 -0.23 -0.66 -30.05
C PRO A 117 -1.44 -0.77 -30.98
N ASP A 118 -1.27 -0.33 -32.22
CA ASP A 118 -2.29 -0.45 -33.25
C ASP A 118 -2.71 -1.90 -33.47
N ALA A 119 -1.78 -2.84 -33.43
CA ALA A 119 -2.06 -4.28 -33.50
C ALA A 119 -2.98 -4.77 -32.38
N PHE A 120 -2.87 -4.22 -31.16
CA PHE A 120 -3.82 -4.52 -30.09
C PHE A 120 -5.19 -3.93 -30.40
N LEU A 121 -5.23 -2.67 -30.86
CA LEU A 121 -6.48 -2.03 -31.22
C LEU A 121 -7.16 -2.79 -32.35
N ASP A 122 -6.45 -3.28 -33.37
CA ASP A 122 -7.07 -4.03 -34.47
C ASP A 122 -7.90 -5.22 -34.02
N GLU A 123 -7.44 -5.93 -32.98
CA GLU A 123 -8.09 -7.13 -32.44
C GLU A 123 -9.23 -6.81 -31.44
N VAL A 124 -9.27 -5.59 -30.89
CA VAL A 124 -10.34 -5.19 -29.96
C VAL A 124 -11.60 -4.76 -30.71
N GLU A 125 -12.75 -5.33 -30.32
CA GLU A 125 -14.03 -4.98 -30.93
C GLU A 125 -14.35 -3.49 -30.81
N ARG A 126 -15.17 -2.98 -31.74
CA ARG A 126 -15.51 -1.55 -31.80
C ARG A 126 -16.14 -1.03 -30.51
N GLN A 127 -16.98 -1.84 -29.85
CA GLN A 127 -17.63 -1.46 -28.59
C GLN A 127 -16.64 -1.42 -27.43
N ASP A 128 -15.67 -2.33 -27.43
CA ASP A 128 -14.63 -2.42 -26.40
C ASP A 128 -13.58 -1.32 -26.51
N LYS A 129 -13.23 -0.88 -27.73
CA LYS A 129 -12.40 0.33 -27.95
C LYS A 129 -13.01 1.57 -27.31
N LEU A 130 -14.33 1.74 -27.47
CA LEU A 130 -15.09 2.81 -26.85
C LEU A 130 -15.09 2.68 -25.33
N HIS A 131 -15.26 1.46 -24.83
CA HIS A 131 -15.21 1.18 -23.40
C HIS A 131 -13.83 1.50 -22.81
N LEU A 132 -12.73 1.06 -23.45
CA LEU A 132 -11.35 1.36 -23.06
C LEU A 132 -11.10 2.87 -23.01
N LEU A 133 -11.42 3.58 -24.09
CA LEU A 133 -11.22 5.01 -24.16
C LEU A 133 -12.02 5.74 -23.08
N PHE A 134 -13.29 5.37 -22.90
CA PHE A 134 -14.11 5.93 -21.84
C PHE A 134 -13.51 5.66 -20.46
N ARG A 135 -13.09 4.42 -20.18
CA ARG A 135 -12.56 4.03 -18.88
C ARG A 135 -11.23 4.72 -18.59
N PHE A 136 -10.34 4.85 -19.56
CA PHE A 136 -9.10 5.60 -19.36
C PHE A 136 -9.36 7.09 -19.17
N LEU A 137 -10.29 7.70 -19.91
CA LEU A 137 -10.65 9.12 -19.73
C LEU A 137 -11.39 9.40 -18.40
N THR A 138 -12.01 8.38 -17.80
CA THR A 138 -12.80 8.52 -16.56
C THR A 138 -12.08 8.09 -15.30
N GLN A 139 -11.19 7.09 -15.38
CA GLN A 139 -10.23 6.78 -14.32
C GLN A 139 -9.22 7.93 -14.23
N GLU A 140 -8.63 8.17 -13.05
CA GLU A 140 -7.52 9.12 -12.85
C GLU A 140 -6.23 8.62 -13.54
N THR A 141 -6.32 8.25 -14.81
CA THR A 141 -5.18 7.83 -15.63
C THR A 141 -4.32 9.00 -16.05
N LEU A 142 -4.82 10.24 -15.92
CA LEU A 142 -3.96 11.41 -15.94
C LEU A 142 -3.70 11.85 -14.50
N ASP A 143 -2.47 11.70 -14.05
CA ASP A 143 -2.00 12.44 -12.89
C ASP A 143 -1.95 13.93 -13.28
N VAL A 144 -2.95 14.68 -12.84
CA VAL A 144 -3.13 16.10 -13.18
C VAL A 144 -1.96 16.95 -12.68
N THR A 145 -1.24 16.50 -11.65
CA THR A 145 -0.08 17.22 -11.11
C THR A 145 1.20 16.97 -11.90
N THR A 146 1.37 15.77 -12.48
CA THR A 146 2.58 15.42 -13.26
C THR A 146 2.35 15.41 -14.77
N LYS A 147 1.10 15.56 -15.23
CA LYS A 147 0.67 15.41 -16.64
C LYS A 147 1.10 14.07 -17.26
N LYS A 148 1.34 13.04 -16.45
CA LYS A 148 1.75 11.71 -16.92
C LYS A 148 0.57 10.75 -16.94
N VAL A 149 0.56 9.91 -17.97
CA VAL A 149 -0.45 8.86 -18.18
C VAL A 149 -0.08 7.63 -17.34
N THR A 150 -1.01 7.18 -16.50
CA THR A 150 -0.95 5.94 -15.73
C THR A 150 -0.68 4.76 -16.65
N ARG A 151 0.35 3.98 -16.32
CA ARG A 151 0.77 2.84 -17.14
C ARG A 151 -0.21 1.68 -17.02
N LEU A 152 -0.34 0.96 -18.13
CA LEU A 152 -1.24 -0.17 -18.27
C LEU A 152 -0.61 -1.45 -17.75
N LEU A 153 -1.46 -2.30 -17.20
CA LEU A 153 -1.23 -3.72 -16.98
C LEU A 153 -2.33 -4.46 -17.74
N VAL A 154 -1.97 -5.09 -18.85
CA VAL A 154 -2.88 -5.95 -19.62
C VAL A 154 -2.56 -7.39 -19.25
N VAL A 155 -3.55 -8.13 -18.77
CA VAL A 155 -3.37 -9.54 -18.38
C VAL A 155 -4.37 -10.41 -19.11
N GLN A 156 -3.88 -11.26 -20.00
CA GLN A 156 -4.67 -12.33 -20.58
C GLN A 156 -4.71 -13.51 -19.63
N VAL A 157 -5.91 -13.86 -19.17
CA VAL A 157 -6.16 -14.95 -18.23
C VAL A 157 -6.72 -16.15 -18.96
N ALA A 158 -6.00 -17.27 -18.92
CA ALA A 158 -6.30 -18.49 -19.65
C ALA A 158 -6.47 -19.71 -18.73
N HIS A 159 -6.75 -20.88 -19.30
CA HIS A 159 -6.95 -22.16 -18.61
C HIS A 159 -8.23 -22.23 -17.75
N SER A 160 -8.17 -22.95 -16.63
CA SER A 160 -9.33 -23.25 -15.79
C SER A 160 -9.89 -21.98 -15.13
N LEU A 161 -11.15 -22.03 -14.67
CA LEU A 161 -11.72 -20.90 -13.94
C LEU A 161 -10.87 -20.54 -12.70
N ASN A 162 -10.33 -21.52 -11.98
CA ASN A 162 -9.48 -21.27 -10.81
C ASN A 162 -8.19 -20.52 -11.19
N ASP A 163 -7.55 -20.94 -12.28
CA ASP A 163 -6.34 -20.31 -12.81
C ASP A 163 -6.62 -18.85 -13.20
N LYS A 164 -7.74 -18.60 -13.88
CA LYS A 164 -8.19 -17.26 -14.24
C LYS A 164 -8.45 -16.37 -13.02
N LEU A 165 -9.07 -16.91 -11.97
CA LEU A 165 -9.34 -16.16 -10.75
C LEU A 165 -8.06 -15.79 -10.00
N TRP A 166 -7.08 -16.70 -9.91
CA TRP A 166 -5.77 -16.41 -9.29
C TRP A 166 -4.96 -15.40 -10.11
N ALA A 167 -4.93 -15.56 -11.44
CA ALA A 167 -4.28 -14.62 -12.34
C ALA A 167 -4.92 -13.23 -12.27
N MET A 168 -6.25 -13.15 -12.34
CA MET A 168 -7.00 -11.89 -12.24
C MET A 168 -6.80 -11.26 -10.85
N GLY A 169 -7.00 -11.99 -9.76
CA GLY A 169 -6.88 -11.45 -8.41
C GLY A 169 -5.49 -10.90 -8.11
N SER A 170 -4.44 -11.57 -8.57
CA SER A 170 -3.05 -11.09 -8.48
C SER A 170 -2.77 -9.88 -9.37
N ALA A 171 -3.34 -9.82 -10.57
CA ALA A 171 -3.28 -8.64 -11.44
C ALA A 171 -3.98 -7.43 -10.83
N LEU A 172 -5.17 -7.60 -10.28
CA LEU A 172 -5.93 -6.55 -9.61
C LEU A 172 -5.19 -6.03 -8.38
N ALA A 173 -4.65 -6.93 -7.54
CA ALA A 173 -3.86 -6.57 -6.38
C ALA A 173 -2.59 -5.79 -6.78
N TYR A 174 -1.83 -6.31 -7.75
CA TYR A 174 -0.63 -5.65 -8.26
C TYR A 174 -0.95 -4.27 -8.84
N ALA A 175 -1.97 -4.16 -9.69
CA ALA A 175 -2.37 -2.89 -10.31
C ALA A 175 -2.80 -1.85 -9.28
N LYS A 176 -3.62 -2.23 -8.30
CA LYS A 176 -4.05 -1.36 -7.20
C LYS A 176 -2.85 -0.82 -6.42
N ASN A 177 -1.92 -1.71 -6.05
CA ASN A 177 -0.77 -1.38 -5.21
C ASN A 177 0.34 -0.62 -5.96
N THR A 178 0.40 -0.75 -7.29
CA THR A 178 1.39 -0.07 -8.15
C THR A 178 0.81 1.12 -8.92
N LYS A 179 -0.46 1.47 -8.65
CA LYS A 179 -1.19 2.56 -9.33
C LYS A 179 -1.19 2.42 -10.85
N ARG A 180 -1.40 1.20 -11.35
CA ARG A 180 -1.57 0.90 -12.78
C ARG A 180 -3.06 0.74 -13.11
N SER A 181 -3.43 1.09 -14.34
CA SER A 181 -4.74 0.73 -14.88
C SER A 181 -4.68 -0.69 -15.41
N VAL A 182 -5.62 -1.53 -14.99
CA VAL A 182 -5.65 -2.95 -15.35
C VAL A 182 -6.71 -3.25 -16.39
N VAL A 183 -6.33 -4.00 -17.42
CA VAL A 183 -7.21 -4.58 -18.42
C VAL A 183 -7.05 -6.09 -18.34
N ILE A 184 -8.15 -6.79 -18.07
CA ILE A 184 -8.20 -8.25 -18.04
C ILE A 184 -8.75 -8.72 -19.38
N LEU A 185 -7.97 -9.51 -20.11
CA LEU A 185 -8.45 -10.22 -21.30
C LEU A 185 -8.91 -11.60 -20.85
N TRP A 186 -10.22 -11.80 -20.78
CA TRP A 186 -10.85 -13.03 -20.31
C TRP A 186 -11.00 -14.02 -21.45
N GLU A 187 -10.20 -15.08 -21.45
CA GLU A 187 -10.23 -16.08 -22.52
C GLU A 187 -11.53 -16.91 -22.47
N ARG A 188 -12.31 -16.88 -23.54
CA ARG A 188 -13.44 -17.77 -23.78
C ARG A 188 -12.91 -19.00 -24.49
N ASP A 189 -12.68 -20.07 -23.73
CA ASP A 189 -12.42 -21.37 -24.34
C ASP A 189 -13.73 -21.95 -24.87
N SER A 190 -13.69 -22.54 -26.05
CA SER A 190 -14.82 -22.68 -26.96
C SER A 190 -15.94 -23.60 -26.47
N PHE A 191 -15.76 -24.37 -25.38
CA PHE A 191 -16.80 -25.31 -24.89
C PHE A 191 -16.92 -25.50 -23.37
N PHE A 192 -15.95 -25.10 -22.53
CA PHE A 192 -15.90 -25.57 -21.13
C PHE A 192 -15.85 -24.50 -20.02
N TYR A 193 -15.59 -23.21 -20.33
CA TYR A 193 -15.44 -22.19 -19.29
C TYR A 193 -16.43 -21.03 -19.46
N PRO A 194 -17.03 -20.54 -18.36
CA PRO A 194 -17.99 -19.45 -18.41
C PRO A 194 -17.31 -18.15 -18.81
N SER A 195 -18.04 -17.28 -19.49
CA SER A 195 -17.67 -15.89 -19.70
C SER A 195 -17.68 -15.10 -18.41
N PHE A 196 -16.97 -13.97 -18.38
CA PHE A 196 -16.89 -13.10 -17.21
C PHE A 196 -18.28 -12.67 -16.74
N ASP A 197 -19.16 -12.25 -17.65
CA ASP A 197 -20.52 -11.82 -17.33
C ASP A 197 -21.44 -12.96 -16.88
N GLU A 198 -21.05 -14.21 -17.09
CA GLU A 198 -21.72 -15.38 -16.50
C GLU A 198 -21.22 -15.69 -15.09
N VAL A 199 -20.11 -15.08 -14.66
CA VAL A 199 -19.50 -15.32 -13.35
C VAL A 199 -19.72 -14.14 -12.41
N PHE A 200 -19.53 -12.93 -12.91
CA PHE A 200 -19.55 -11.69 -12.14
C PHE A 200 -20.56 -10.70 -12.71
N ALA A 201 -21.14 -9.88 -11.83
CA ALA A 201 -21.85 -8.68 -12.25
C ALA A 201 -20.85 -7.68 -12.86
N PRO A 202 -21.32 -6.72 -13.68
CA PRO A 202 -20.47 -5.68 -14.24
C PRO A 202 -19.65 -4.93 -13.17
N GLN A 203 -18.36 -4.71 -13.44
CA GLN A 203 -17.41 -4.13 -12.49
C GLN A 203 -17.02 -2.68 -12.85
N GLU A 204 -17.15 -1.76 -11.89
CA GLU A 204 -16.86 -0.33 -12.11
C GLU A 204 -15.36 -0.01 -12.16
N ASP A 205 -14.52 -0.84 -11.54
CA ASP A 205 -13.07 -0.57 -11.38
C ASP A 205 -12.16 -1.48 -12.23
N VAL A 206 -12.71 -2.56 -12.80
CA VAL A 206 -11.98 -3.49 -13.67
C VAL A 206 -12.46 -3.34 -15.11
N ILE A 207 -11.53 -3.27 -16.06
CA ILE A 207 -11.83 -3.36 -17.48
C ILE A 207 -11.64 -4.82 -17.88
N VAL A 208 -12.71 -5.49 -18.29
CA VAL A 208 -12.65 -6.87 -18.76
C VAL A 208 -13.07 -6.91 -20.22
N LEU A 209 -12.25 -7.52 -21.07
CA LEU A 209 -12.54 -7.76 -22.48
C LEU A 209 -12.65 -9.27 -22.69
N GLU A 210 -13.74 -9.72 -23.28
CA GLU A 210 -13.93 -11.12 -23.63
C GLU A 210 -13.16 -11.42 -24.91
N VAL A 211 -12.23 -12.37 -24.86
CA VAL A 211 -11.46 -12.78 -26.03
C VAL A 211 -11.77 -14.23 -26.35
N ARG A 212 -12.39 -14.46 -27.52
CA ARG A 212 -12.57 -15.80 -28.08
C ARG A 212 -11.29 -16.20 -28.77
N ASP A 213 -10.66 -17.26 -28.28
CA ASP A 213 -9.61 -18.01 -28.98
C ASP A 213 -8.69 -17.08 -29.79
N PHE A 214 -7.98 -16.18 -29.09
CA PHE A 214 -7.04 -15.22 -29.68
C PHE A 214 -5.98 -16.06 -30.40
N LYS A 215 -6.20 -16.30 -31.70
CA LYS A 215 -5.65 -17.43 -32.45
C LYS A 215 -4.23 -17.77 -32.02
N ALA A 216 -4.07 -18.97 -31.47
CA ALA A 216 -2.82 -19.67 -31.19
C ALA A 216 -1.60 -19.00 -31.84
N HIS A 217 -0.83 -18.25 -31.05
CA HIS A 217 0.50 -17.72 -31.40
C HIS A 217 0.64 -16.90 -32.70
N ARG A 218 -0.44 -16.54 -33.40
CA ARG A 218 -0.34 -15.70 -34.60
C ARG A 218 -0.60 -14.25 -34.22
N VAL A 219 0.50 -13.62 -33.85
CA VAL A 219 0.76 -12.18 -33.95
C VAL A 219 0.14 -11.31 -32.85
N TRP A 220 0.50 -11.60 -31.60
CA TRP A 220 1.08 -10.50 -30.80
C TRP A 220 2.59 -10.68 -30.86
N ASN A 221 3.15 -10.31 -32.01
CA ASN A 221 4.58 -10.11 -32.20
C ASN A 221 4.72 -8.81 -32.99
N PRO A 222 4.31 -7.64 -32.43
CA PRO A 222 4.89 -6.38 -32.89
C PRO A 222 6.39 -6.57 -32.93
N SER A 223 7.05 -6.05 -33.96
CA SER A 223 8.50 -6.20 -34.02
C SER A 223 9.08 -5.71 -32.67
N PRO A 224 10.19 -6.26 -32.16
CA PRO A 224 10.84 -5.73 -30.96
C PRO A 224 11.05 -4.20 -31.01
N ASN A 225 11.12 -3.64 -32.22
CA ASN A 225 11.16 -2.21 -32.48
C ASN A 225 9.85 -1.48 -32.14
N ASP A 226 8.67 -2.05 -32.40
CA ASP A 226 7.38 -1.44 -32.06
C ASP A 226 7.16 -1.40 -30.55
N TRP A 227 7.58 -2.46 -29.84
CA TRP A 227 7.53 -2.51 -28.37
C TRP A 227 8.49 -1.56 -27.68
N ALA A 228 9.72 -1.49 -28.18
CA ALA A 228 10.71 -0.54 -27.69
C ALA A 228 10.25 0.91 -27.94
N ARG A 229 9.59 1.18 -29.08
CA ARG A 229 9.04 2.50 -29.41
C ARG A 229 7.87 2.91 -28.50
N LEU A 230 7.01 1.97 -28.10
CA LEU A 230 5.84 2.25 -27.25
C LEU A 230 6.03 1.96 -25.76
N ASN A 231 7.25 1.61 -25.32
CA ASN A 231 7.60 1.33 -23.92
C ASN A 231 6.79 0.19 -23.26
N TRP A 232 6.61 -0.95 -23.93
CA TRP A 232 5.99 -2.14 -23.31
C TRP A 232 7.02 -3.20 -22.90
N ILE A 233 6.57 -4.08 -22.00
CA ILE A 233 7.20 -5.37 -21.71
C ILE A 233 6.13 -6.44 -21.87
N GLU A 234 6.48 -7.52 -22.54
CA GLU A 234 5.62 -8.66 -22.79
C GLU A 234 6.22 -9.93 -22.18
N HIS A 235 5.34 -10.82 -21.69
CA HIS A 235 5.73 -12.16 -21.26
C HIS A 235 4.56 -13.13 -21.43
N ASP A 236 4.78 -14.21 -22.17
CA ASP A 236 3.87 -15.36 -22.24
C ASP A 236 4.28 -16.40 -21.18
N ALA A 237 3.58 -16.38 -20.04
CA ALA A 237 3.84 -17.28 -18.94
C ALA A 237 3.30 -18.69 -19.13
N ILE A 238 2.41 -18.89 -20.12
CA ILE A 238 1.90 -20.21 -20.48
C ILE A 238 2.99 -21.00 -21.20
N VAL A 239 3.74 -20.32 -22.07
CA VAL A 239 4.87 -20.93 -22.81
C VAL A 239 6.16 -20.92 -21.99
N SER A 240 6.47 -19.81 -21.33
CA SER A 240 7.80 -19.54 -20.78
C SER A 240 7.91 -19.73 -19.27
N GLY A 241 6.82 -20.18 -18.61
CA GLY A 241 6.74 -20.26 -17.15
C GLY A 241 6.47 -18.91 -16.48
N SER A 242 6.49 -18.86 -15.15
CA SER A 242 6.10 -17.67 -14.38
C SER A 242 6.78 -16.38 -14.83
N ALA A 243 6.03 -15.28 -14.89
CA ALA A 243 6.58 -13.95 -15.20
C ALA A 243 7.78 -13.61 -14.28
N PRO A 244 8.91 -13.13 -14.82
CA PRO A 244 10.09 -12.80 -14.01
C PRO A 244 9.77 -11.72 -12.97
N GLU A 245 10.34 -11.85 -11.78
CA GLU A 245 10.18 -10.85 -10.71
C GLU A 245 10.65 -9.45 -11.16
N SER A 246 11.69 -9.39 -12.01
CA SER A 246 12.20 -8.14 -12.59
C SER A 246 11.18 -7.43 -13.50
N MET A 247 10.27 -8.17 -14.14
CA MET A 247 9.19 -7.61 -14.96
C MET A 247 8.11 -6.98 -14.09
N LEU A 248 7.73 -7.66 -13.01
CA LEU A 248 6.75 -7.19 -12.03
C LEU A 248 7.38 -6.30 -10.95
N ASN A 249 8.62 -5.86 -11.13
CA ASN A 249 9.22 -4.84 -10.29
C ASN A 249 8.73 -3.46 -10.77
N PRO A 250 7.88 -2.77 -9.98
CA PRO A 250 7.25 -1.56 -10.46
C PRO A 250 8.23 -0.37 -10.50
N ILE A 251 9.41 -0.49 -9.87
CA ILE A 251 10.45 0.54 -9.89
C ILE A 251 11.24 0.49 -11.19
N PHE A 252 11.68 -0.68 -11.63
CA PHE A 252 12.40 -0.81 -12.90
C PHE A 252 11.52 -0.51 -14.11
N ASN A 253 10.22 -0.80 -14.01
CA ASN A 253 9.30 -0.70 -15.13
C ASN A 253 8.23 0.39 -14.93
N VAL A 254 8.49 1.39 -14.08
CA VAL A 254 7.53 2.46 -13.73
C VAL A 254 6.97 3.18 -14.95
N ASP A 255 7.80 3.43 -15.96
CA ASP A 255 7.42 4.16 -17.17
C ASP A 255 6.98 3.23 -18.32
N LYS A 256 6.90 1.92 -18.09
CA LYS A 256 6.55 0.92 -19.11
C LYS A 256 5.15 0.37 -18.91
N ASN A 257 4.43 0.13 -19.99
CA ASN A 257 3.23 -0.71 -20.01
C ASN A 257 3.64 -2.19 -19.91
N ILE A 258 2.76 -3.02 -19.36
CA ILE A 258 3.04 -4.44 -19.14
C ILE A 258 1.92 -5.27 -19.76
N PHE A 259 2.28 -6.25 -20.58
CA PHE A 259 1.38 -7.30 -21.05
C PHE A 259 1.84 -8.66 -20.55
N ILE A 260 0.92 -9.44 -19.98
CA ILE A 260 1.21 -10.80 -19.52
C ILE A 260 0.08 -11.72 -19.97
N ARG A 261 0.44 -12.83 -20.61
CA ARG A 261 -0.48 -13.96 -20.80
C ARG A 261 -0.16 -15.04 -19.78
N THR A 262 -1.13 -15.47 -18.98
CA THR A 262 -0.87 -16.40 -17.87
C THR A 262 -2.09 -17.24 -17.49
N GLY A 263 -1.82 -18.51 -17.12
CA GLY A 263 -2.74 -19.40 -16.41
C GLY A 263 -2.40 -19.52 -14.92
N SER A 264 -1.63 -18.59 -14.38
CA SER A 264 -1.11 -18.67 -13.01
C SER A 264 -1.04 -17.30 -12.37
N ARG A 265 -1.02 -17.27 -11.03
CA ARG A 265 -0.90 -16.03 -10.26
C ARG A 265 0.38 -15.27 -10.65
N LEU A 266 0.26 -13.94 -10.74
CA LEU A 266 1.41 -13.05 -10.84
C LEU A 266 2.11 -13.00 -9.48
N VAL A 267 3.39 -13.39 -9.45
CA VAL A 267 4.18 -13.41 -8.22
C VAL A 267 4.92 -12.08 -8.09
N SER A 268 4.50 -11.28 -7.11
CA SER A 268 5.09 -10.00 -6.75
C SER A 268 4.88 -9.74 -5.25
N GLU A 269 5.74 -8.92 -4.64
CA GLU A 269 5.55 -8.44 -3.27
C GLU A 269 4.20 -7.70 -3.09
N TYR A 270 3.63 -7.19 -4.18
CA TYR A 270 2.36 -6.47 -4.21
C TYR A 270 1.11 -7.34 -4.47
N SER A 271 1.28 -8.64 -4.68
CA SER A 271 0.22 -9.59 -5.02
C SER A 271 0.28 -10.85 -4.15
N SER A 272 0.53 -10.69 -2.85
CA SER A 272 0.39 -11.79 -1.89
C SER A 272 -1.08 -12.20 -1.68
N ASP A 273 -1.32 -13.36 -1.06
CA ASP A 273 -2.64 -13.98 -0.96
C ASP A 273 -3.72 -13.06 -0.36
N LEU A 274 -3.38 -12.24 0.65
CA LEU A 274 -4.35 -11.35 1.28
C LEU A 274 -4.73 -10.15 0.37
N PRO A 275 -3.77 -9.40 -0.23
CA PRO A 275 -4.06 -8.47 -1.32
C PRO A 275 -4.92 -9.07 -2.44
N ILE A 276 -4.61 -10.30 -2.89
CA ILE A 276 -5.39 -11.02 -3.90
C ILE A 276 -6.84 -11.18 -3.46
N ARG A 277 -7.06 -11.70 -2.24
CA ARG A 277 -8.40 -11.91 -1.69
C ARG A 277 -9.18 -10.61 -1.58
N ARG A 278 -8.55 -9.54 -1.06
CA ARG A 278 -9.18 -8.21 -0.99
C ARG A 278 -9.58 -7.71 -2.39
N ALA A 279 -8.70 -7.87 -3.38
CA ALA A 279 -8.98 -7.48 -4.75
C ALA A 279 -10.10 -8.31 -5.40
N LEU A 280 -10.19 -9.61 -5.11
CA LEU A 280 -11.32 -10.42 -5.55
C LEU A 280 -12.61 -10.10 -4.78
N SER A 281 -12.51 -9.62 -3.54
CA SER A 281 -13.69 -9.35 -2.70
C SER A 281 -14.49 -8.12 -3.10
N SER A 282 -13.87 -7.22 -3.88
CA SER A 282 -14.59 -6.14 -4.53
C SER A 282 -15.43 -6.61 -5.72
N LEU A 283 -15.21 -7.84 -6.22
CA LEU A 283 -16.00 -8.40 -7.31
C LEU A 283 -17.32 -8.95 -6.77
N VAL A 284 -18.38 -8.80 -7.56
CA VAL A 284 -19.74 -9.23 -7.16
C VAL A 284 -20.11 -10.46 -7.99
N PRO A 285 -20.00 -11.69 -7.44
CA PRO A 285 -20.40 -12.90 -8.16
C PRO A 285 -21.92 -12.94 -8.36
N LEU A 286 -22.38 -13.44 -9.50
CA LEU A 286 -23.81 -13.61 -9.77
C LEU A 286 -24.39 -14.79 -8.97
N PRO A 287 -25.67 -14.77 -8.54
CA PRO A 287 -26.23 -15.78 -7.64
C PRO A 287 -26.09 -17.23 -8.12
N PHE A 288 -26.28 -17.49 -9.43
CA PHE A 288 -26.19 -18.83 -10.00
C PHE A 288 -24.74 -19.33 -10.11
N ALA A 289 -23.78 -18.41 -10.28
CA ALA A 289 -22.36 -18.72 -10.28
C ALA A 289 -21.79 -18.74 -8.87
N ALA A 290 -22.43 -18.11 -7.88
CA ALA A 290 -21.88 -17.90 -6.56
C ALA A 290 -21.52 -19.20 -5.83
N ASP A 291 -22.30 -20.28 -5.95
CA ASP A 291 -21.97 -21.58 -5.33
C ASP A 291 -20.85 -22.33 -6.08
N ARG A 292 -20.81 -22.20 -7.42
CA ARG A 292 -19.78 -22.83 -8.27
C ARG A 292 -18.45 -22.11 -8.18
N VAL A 293 -18.48 -20.77 -8.18
CA VAL A 293 -17.37 -19.89 -7.82
C VAL A 293 -16.92 -20.23 -6.42
N ARG A 294 -17.83 -20.30 -5.43
CA ARG A 294 -17.50 -20.67 -4.03
C ARG A 294 -16.74 -22.00 -3.94
N LYS A 295 -17.25 -23.07 -4.57
CA LYS A 295 -16.60 -24.40 -4.64
C LYS A 295 -15.27 -24.40 -5.41
N LEU A 296 -15.19 -23.71 -6.55
CA LEU A 296 -13.93 -23.55 -7.31
C LEU A 296 -12.91 -22.66 -6.58
N THR A 297 -13.41 -21.76 -5.73
CA THR A 297 -12.66 -20.96 -4.78
C THR A 297 -12.58 -21.62 -3.40
N ASP A 298 -12.77 -22.93 -3.25
CA ASP A 298 -12.60 -23.58 -1.93
C ASP A 298 -11.14 -23.47 -1.39
N THR A 299 -10.19 -23.10 -2.26
CA THR A 299 -8.83 -22.61 -1.92
C THR A 299 -8.74 -21.11 -1.54
N LEU A 300 -9.81 -20.34 -1.73
CA LEU A 300 -9.94 -18.89 -1.51
C LEU A 300 -11.12 -18.48 -0.59
N ARG A 301 -11.87 -19.45 -0.05
CA ARG A 301 -13.00 -19.36 0.91
C ARG A 301 -13.77 -18.03 0.90
N PHE A 302 -14.45 -17.78 -0.22
CA PHE A 302 -15.43 -16.70 -0.31
C PHE A 302 -16.74 -17.06 0.43
N VAL A 303 -17.01 -16.28 1.48
CA VAL A 303 -18.29 -16.05 2.18
C VAL A 303 -18.89 -17.26 2.93
N GLN A 304 -18.44 -17.40 4.19
CA GLN A 304 -19.34 -17.77 5.29
C GLN A 304 -20.18 -16.53 5.69
N HIS A 305 -21.38 -16.75 6.25
CA HIS A 305 -22.13 -15.64 6.86
C HIS A 305 -21.31 -15.08 8.04
N ASP A 306 -21.28 -13.76 8.19
CA ASP A 306 -20.45 -13.10 9.22
C ASP A 306 -20.76 -13.59 10.65
N SER A 307 -22.02 -13.92 10.93
CA SER A 307 -22.46 -14.54 12.19
C SER A 307 -21.84 -15.92 12.43
N GLU A 308 -21.70 -16.73 11.38
CA GLU A 308 -21.06 -18.04 11.44
C GLU A 308 -19.56 -17.90 11.74
N VAL A 309 -18.90 -16.94 11.09
CA VAL A 309 -17.47 -16.67 11.27
C VAL A 309 -17.18 -16.20 12.69
N ILE A 310 -18.01 -15.29 13.22
CA ILE A 310 -17.93 -14.87 14.63
C ILE A 310 -18.07 -16.07 15.55
N SER A 311 -19.07 -16.93 15.31
CA SER A 311 -19.29 -18.14 16.11
C SER A 311 -18.07 -19.07 16.07
N LYS A 312 -17.49 -19.32 14.90
CA LYS A 312 -16.32 -20.20 14.76
C LYS A 312 -15.06 -19.60 15.35
N LEU A 313 -14.82 -18.30 15.18
CA LEU A 313 -13.70 -17.62 15.83
C LEU A 313 -13.80 -17.72 17.36
N TYR A 314 -15.00 -17.58 17.91
CA TYR A 314 -15.23 -17.62 19.35
C TYR A 314 -15.21 -19.05 19.92
N GLU A 315 -15.90 -20.00 19.29
CA GLU A 315 -16.00 -21.38 19.78
C GLU A 315 -14.80 -22.24 19.36
N ASP A 316 -14.44 -22.22 18.08
CA ASP A 316 -13.41 -23.09 17.48
C ASP A 316 -12.00 -22.52 17.58
N PHE A 317 -11.84 -21.22 17.86
CA PHE A 317 -10.52 -20.60 18.11
C PHE A 317 -10.35 -19.86 19.44
N ASP A 318 -11.39 -19.76 20.29
CA ASP A 318 -11.36 -19.07 21.59
C ASP A 318 -11.05 -17.56 21.50
N VAL A 319 -11.29 -16.93 20.34
CA VAL A 319 -11.05 -15.49 20.17
C VAL A 319 -12.12 -14.69 20.94
N PRO A 320 -11.74 -13.82 21.89
CA PRO A 320 -12.71 -13.08 22.71
C PRO A 320 -13.65 -12.19 21.88
N LYS A 321 -14.94 -12.13 22.26
CA LYS A 321 -15.97 -11.29 21.65
C LYS A 321 -15.58 -9.83 21.63
N ILE A 322 -14.93 -9.36 22.69
CA ILE A 322 -14.48 -7.96 22.77
C ILE A 322 -13.55 -7.60 21.60
N MET A 323 -12.69 -8.53 21.17
CA MET A 323 -11.79 -8.34 20.02
C MET A 323 -12.58 -8.43 18.70
N LEU A 324 -13.43 -9.45 18.55
CA LEU A 324 -14.23 -9.66 17.35
C LEU A 324 -15.18 -8.51 17.04
N ALA A 325 -15.72 -7.86 18.08
CA ALA A 325 -16.61 -6.71 17.96
C ALA A 325 -15.93 -5.47 17.39
N GLN A 326 -14.60 -5.34 17.54
CA GLN A 326 -13.84 -4.22 16.97
C GLN A 326 -13.43 -4.47 15.51
N MET A 327 -13.58 -5.69 15.02
CA MET A 327 -13.17 -6.05 13.67
C MET A 327 -14.30 -5.75 12.68
N SER A 328 -13.95 -5.36 11.46
CA SER A 328 -14.87 -5.38 10.33
C SER A 328 -15.12 -6.83 9.89
N ARG A 329 -16.18 -7.04 9.10
CA ARG A 329 -16.45 -8.35 8.49
C ARG A 329 -15.23 -8.88 7.71
N SER A 330 -14.59 -8.04 6.91
CA SER A 330 -13.41 -8.43 6.14
C SER A 330 -12.25 -8.87 7.05
N GLN A 331 -12.00 -8.13 8.13
CA GLN A 331 -10.93 -8.47 9.07
C GLN A 331 -11.21 -9.80 9.79
N ARG A 332 -12.46 -10.08 10.15
CA ARG A 332 -12.85 -11.38 10.76
C ARG A 332 -12.64 -12.55 9.80
N MET A 333 -13.04 -12.39 8.54
CA MET A 333 -12.80 -13.40 7.50
C MET A 333 -11.31 -13.65 7.32
N ASP A 334 -10.51 -12.59 7.18
CA ASP A 334 -9.06 -12.68 7.02
C ASP A 334 -8.40 -13.42 8.21
N LEU A 335 -8.84 -13.12 9.45
CA LEU A 335 -8.35 -13.79 10.66
C LEU A 335 -8.73 -15.27 10.69
N TYR A 336 -9.99 -15.60 10.40
CA TYR A 336 -10.49 -16.96 10.41
C TYR A 336 -9.74 -17.84 9.41
N ASP A 337 -9.53 -17.34 8.20
CA ASP A 337 -8.79 -18.05 7.17
C ASP A 337 -7.32 -18.29 7.57
N GLN A 338 -6.65 -17.29 8.12
CA GLN A 338 -5.27 -17.44 8.57
C GLN A 338 -5.17 -18.44 9.73
N LEU A 339 -6.15 -18.47 10.64
CA LEU A 339 -6.21 -19.43 11.74
C LEU A 339 -6.43 -20.86 11.26
N ILE A 340 -7.32 -21.08 10.29
CA ILE A 340 -7.51 -22.41 9.68
C ILE A 340 -6.24 -22.88 8.99
N SER A 341 -5.62 -22.02 8.17
CA SER A 341 -4.39 -22.36 7.46
C SER A 341 -3.30 -22.75 8.44
N MET A 342 -3.13 -21.96 9.51
CA MET A 342 -2.16 -22.25 10.56
C MET A 342 -2.49 -23.54 11.33
N GLN A 343 -3.77 -23.80 11.63
CA GLN A 343 -4.18 -25.03 12.29
C GLN A 343 -3.83 -26.26 11.44
N LYS A 344 -4.11 -26.19 10.13
CA LYS A 344 -3.76 -27.25 9.19
C LYS A 344 -2.25 -27.53 9.18
N GLU A 345 -1.42 -26.48 9.11
CA GLU A 345 0.04 -26.62 9.18
C GLU A 345 0.51 -27.25 10.50
N LEU A 346 -0.13 -26.90 11.62
CA LEU A 346 0.17 -27.48 12.93
C LEU A 346 -0.21 -28.97 12.98
N ASP A 347 -1.38 -29.33 12.47
CA ASP A 347 -1.88 -30.70 12.42
C ASP A 347 -0.99 -31.58 11.51
N GLU A 348 -0.56 -31.06 10.37
CA GLU A 348 0.38 -31.74 9.46
C GLU A 348 1.75 -31.99 10.12
N ARG A 349 2.30 -30.99 10.81
CA ARG A 349 3.56 -31.12 11.56
C ARG A 349 3.43 -32.15 12.69
N LEU A 350 2.30 -32.19 13.38
CA LEU A 350 2.01 -33.19 14.41
C LEU A 350 1.85 -34.59 13.83
N GLY A 351 1.11 -34.73 12.72
CA GLY A 351 0.96 -36.01 12.01
C GLY A 351 2.29 -36.57 11.51
N ALA A 352 3.23 -35.69 11.12
CA ALA A 352 4.60 -36.09 10.79
C ALA A 352 5.40 -36.50 12.03
N ALA A 353 5.29 -35.79 13.15
CA ALA A 353 6.01 -36.06 14.40
C ALA A 353 5.50 -37.29 15.16
N ASN A 354 4.20 -37.61 15.04
CA ASN A 354 3.52 -38.67 15.79
C ASN A 354 3.59 -40.06 15.14
N ARG A 355 4.32 -40.25 14.03
CA ARG A 355 4.66 -41.58 13.47
C ARG A 355 5.65 -42.36 14.37
N GLY A 356 5.52 -42.23 15.69
CA GLY A 356 6.40 -42.89 16.67
C GLY A 356 6.06 -42.72 18.15
N LYS A 357 5.18 -41.78 18.58
CA LYS A 357 4.76 -41.64 19.99
C LYS A 357 3.35 -41.04 20.12
N ALA A 358 2.59 -41.49 21.11
CA ALA A 358 1.28 -40.92 21.47
C ALA A 358 1.44 -39.51 22.05
N SER A 359 0.78 -38.50 21.48
CA SER A 359 0.94 -37.08 21.86
C SER A 359 -0.22 -36.51 22.66
N ASN A 360 0.11 -35.60 23.58
CA ASN A 360 -0.81 -34.65 24.22
C ASN A 360 -1.43 -33.68 23.19
N ALA A 361 -2.64 -33.98 22.72
CA ALA A 361 -3.35 -33.21 21.69
C ALA A 361 -3.76 -31.76 22.08
N LYS A 362 -3.63 -31.35 23.35
CA LYS A 362 -4.13 -30.05 23.85
C LYS A 362 -3.20 -28.84 23.65
N GLN A 363 -1.97 -28.99 23.15
CA GLN A 363 -0.97 -27.90 23.15
C GLN A 363 -0.79 -27.12 21.83
N HIS A 364 -1.47 -27.51 20.74
CA HIS A 364 -1.13 -27.03 19.38
C HIS A 364 -2.30 -26.43 18.61
N ARG A 365 -3.13 -25.62 19.27
CA ARG A 365 -4.15 -24.83 18.57
C ARG A 365 -3.53 -23.58 17.97
N ALA A 366 -4.00 -23.17 16.79
CA ALA A 366 -3.68 -21.87 16.22
C ALA A 366 -4.18 -20.76 17.15
N ARG A 367 -3.34 -19.74 17.37
CA ARG A 367 -3.59 -18.66 18.33
C ARG A 367 -3.37 -17.31 17.68
N VAL A 368 -3.83 -16.24 18.33
CA VAL A 368 -3.64 -14.87 17.85
C VAL A 368 -2.64 -14.11 18.73
N LEU A 369 -1.85 -13.25 18.09
CA LEU A 369 -1.15 -12.14 18.73
C LEU A 369 -1.76 -10.83 18.21
N PHE A 370 -2.44 -10.10 19.08
CA PHE A 370 -2.91 -8.73 18.81
C PHE A 370 -1.81 -7.75 19.22
N ALA A 371 -1.07 -7.24 18.25
CA ALA A 371 0.00 -6.28 18.44
C ALA A 371 -0.54 -4.86 18.23
N HIS A 372 -0.77 -4.14 19.33
CA HIS A 372 -1.20 -2.77 19.32
C HIS A 372 0.01 -1.82 19.34
N VAL A 373 0.41 -1.40 18.15
CA VAL A 373 1.62 -0.57 17.95
C VAL A 373 1.29 0.91 18.06
N GLN A 374 2.13 1.66 18.77
CA GLN A 374 1.83 3.04 19.19
C GLN A 374 2.97 4.03 18.88
N TYR A 375 2.66 5.32 18.98
CA TYR A 375 3.54 6.46 18.71
C TYR A 375 3.98 6.60 17.24
N GLY A 376 5.05 7.37 16.98
CA GLY A 376 5.52 7.68 15.64
C GLY A 376 6.01 6.46 14.85
N LEU A 377 6.16 6.65 13.53
CA LEU A 377 6.47 5.60 12.56
C LEU A 377 7.60 4.63 13.00
N GLY A 378 8.77 5.15 13.41
CA GLY A 378 9.90 4.31 13.84
C GLY A 378 9.57 3.43 15.07
N ASN A 379 8.75 3.93 16.00
CA ASN A 379 8.28 3.15 17.15
C ASN A 379 7.32 2.03 16.72
N ARG A 380 6.39 2.34 15.82
CA ARG A 380 5.46 1.34 15.29
C ARG A 380 6.19 0.24 14.53
N MET A 381 7.16 0.61 13.70
CA MET A 381 7.94 -0.36 12.92
C MET A 381 8.77 -1.31 13.79
N ARG A 382 9.46 -0.82 14.83
CA ARG A 382 10.24 -1.72 15.73
C ARG A 382 9.35 -2.62 16.59
N ALA A 383 8.20 -2.10 17.04
CA ALA A 383 7.21 -2.88 17.77
C ALA A 383 6.64 -3.98 16.88
N LEU A 384 6.22 -3.62 15.67
CA LEU A 384 5.73 -4.54 14.65
C LEU A 384 6.77 -5.60 14.28
N GLY A 385 8.01 -5.21 14.01
CA GLY A 385 9.10 -6.16 13.73
C GLY A 385 9.27 -7.19 14.83
N SER A 386 9.21 -6.78 16.10
CA SER A 386 9.29 -7.71 17.22
C SER A 386 8.05 -8.59 17.38
N ALA A 387 6.86 -8.07 17.04
CA ALA A 387 5.62 -8.83 17.06
C ALA A 387 5.60 -9.91 15.96
N ILE A 388 6.10 -9.60 14.76
CA ILE A 388 6.26 -10.56 13.66
C ILE A 388 7.13 -11.73 14.11
N VAL A 389 8.31 -11.45 14.68
CA VAL A 389 9.21 -12.50 15.19
C VAL A 389 8.51 -13.36 16.23
N PHE A 390 7.87 -12.74 17.23
CA PHE A 390 7.23 -13.48 18.31
C PHE A 390 6.06 -14.34 17.79
N ALA A 391 5.21 -13.78 16.92
CA ALA A 391 4.08 -14.49 16.34
C ALA A 391 4.54 -15.72 15.53
N GLN A 392 5.54 -15.55 14.66
CA GLN A 392 6.12 -16.64 13.88
C GLN A 392 6.71 -17.74 14.76
N LYS A 393 7.45 -17.36 15.83
CA LYS A 393 8.11 -18.34 16.72
C LYS A 393 7.17 -19.05 17.68
N THR A 394 5.97 -18.50 17.91
CA THR A 394 4.98 -19.07 18.84
C THR A 394 3.73 -19.61 18.13
N ASN A 395 3.79 -19.74 16.80
CA ASN A 395 2.69 -20.19 15.93
C ASN A 395 1.40 -19.40 16.21
N ARG A 396 1.47 -18.08 16.02
CA ARG A 396 0.33 -17.18 16.15
C ARG A 396 0.07 -16.43 14.85
N VAL A 397 -1.20 -16.30 14.50
CA VAL A 397 -1.65 -15.31 13.53
C VAL A 397 -1.44 -13.92 14.12
N LEU A 398 -0.79 -13.04 13.37
CA LEU A 398 -0.54 -11.66 13.79
C LEU A 398 -1.69 -10.76 13.34
N VAL A 399 -2.38 -10.15 14.30
CA VAL A 399 -3.30 -9.04 14.08
C VAL A 399 -2.59 -7.76 14.51
N VAL A 400 -2.43 -6.81 13.58
CA VAL A 400 -1.79 -5.52 13.84
C VAL A 400 -2.87 -4.49 14.07
N ILE A 401 -2.89 -3.90 15.26
CA ILE A 401 -3.75 -2.75 15.56
C ILE A 401 -2.91 -1.49 15.27
N TRP A 402 -3.24 -0.81 14.17
CA TRP A 402 -2.59 0.40 13.67
C TRP A 402 -3.62 1.52 13.59
N GLU A 403 -3.81 2.26 14.68
CA GLU A 403 -4.76 3.37 14.70
C GLU A 403 -4.17 4.62 14.05
N SER A 404 -5.00 5.37 13.33
CA SER A 404 -4.69 6.75 12.95
C SER A 404 -4.79 7.63 14.19
N ASP A 405 -3.68 8.27 14.57
CA ASP A 405 -3.58 9.13 15.76
C ASP A 405 -2.70 10.36 15.48
N HIS A 406 -2.51 11.22 16.49
CA HIS A 406 -1.70 12.44 16.35
C HIS A 406 -0.20 12.18 16.09
N HIS A 407 0.29 10.96 16.29
CA HIS A 407 1.67 10.58 16.02
C HIS A 407 1.85 10.07 14.58
N VAL A 408 0.84 9.41 14.04
CA VAL A 408 0.73 8.93 12.65
C VAL A 408 -0.74 9.00 12.22
N GLU A 409 -1.11 10.01 11.43
CA GLU A 409 -2.49 10.19 10.97
C GLU A 409 -2.87 9.22 9.82
N GLY A 410 -1.91 8.52 9.23
CA GLY A 410 -2.16 7.54 8.15
C GLY A 410 -2.46 6.12 8.64
N GLN A 411 -3.18 5.37 7.81
CA GLN A 411 -3.47 3.95 7.99
C GLN A 411 -2.27 3.08 7.57
N PHE A 412 -2.27 1.78 7.92
CA PHE A 412 -1.19 0.87 7.55
C PHE A 412 -0.99 0.79 6.02
N ASP A 413 -2.10 0.69 5.27
CA ASP A 413 -2.12 0.55 3.81
C ASP A 413 -1.65 1.83 3.08
N ASP A 414 -1.52 2.97 3.78
CA ASP A 414 -0.87 4.18 3.24
C ASP A 414 0.66 4.03 3.15
N PHE A 415 1.24 3.08 3.87
CA PHE A 415 2.68 2.94 4.05
C PHE A 415 3.23 1.59 3.59
N PHE A 416 2.48 0.51 3.83
CA PHE A 416 2.94 -0.86 3.59
C PHE A 416 1.87 -1.72 2.90
N VAL A 417 2.33 -2.75 2.18
CA VAL A 417 1.49 -3.78 1.56
C VAL A 417 1.94 -5.12 2.12
N ASN A 418 1.17 -5.70 3.04
CA ASN A 418 1.54 -6.97 3.67
C ASN A 418 0.31 -7.85 3.92
N GLY A 419 0.56 -9.15 4.15
CA GLY A 419 -0.48 -10.15 4.42
C GLY A 419 -1.04 -10.16 5.85
N PHE A 420 -0.94 -9.06 6.60
CA PHE A 420 -1.41 -9.00 7.98
C PHE A 420 -2.90 -8.66 8.05
N VAL A 421 -3.57 -9.17 9.09
CA VAL A 421 -4.88 -8.64 9.50
C VAL A 421 -4.65 -7.30 10.19
N ILE A 422 -5.12 -6.21 9.57
CA ILE A 422 -4.95 -4.85 10.10
C ILE A 422 -6.27 -4.38 10.71
N MET A 423 -6.23 -3.97 11.97
CA MET A 423 -7.30 -3.21 12.63
C MET A 423 -6.90 -1.74 12.67
N ASP A 424 -7.66 -0.90 11.99
CA ASP A 424 -7.43 0.54 11.86
C ASP A 424 -8.04 1.36 13.02
N ARG A 425 -8.82 0.72 13.88
CA ARG A 425 -9.44 1.31 15.06
C ARG A 425 -9.53 0.32 16.21
N PHE A 426 -9.26 0.77 17.42
CA PHE A 426 -9.43 -0.04 18.63
C PHE A 426 -9.86 0.84 19.83
N PRO A 427 -11.12 1.31 19.85
CA PRO A 427 -11.61 2.31 20.80
C PRO A 427 -11.93 1.72 22.19
N ILE A 428 -11.13 0.76 22.66
CA ILE A 428 -11.30 0.13 23.97
C ILE A 428 -10.28 0.70 24.94
N ALA A 429 -10.76 1.21 26.07
CA ALA A 429 -9.92 1.69 27.14
C ALA A 429 -9.14 0.55 27.81
N TRP A 430 -7.91 0.84 28.24
CA TRP A 430 -7.14 -0.06 29.10
C TRP A 430 -7.57 0.06 30.58
N PRO A 431 -7.61 -1.03 31.36
CA PRO A 431 -7.44 -2.42 30.96
C PRO A 431 -8.67 -2.97 30.21
N LEU A 432 -8.45 -3.97 29.35
CA LEU A 432 -9.55 -4.69 28.70
C LEU A 432 -10.49 -5.25 29.77
N ARG A 433 -11.78 -4.90 29.71
CA ARG A 433 -12.78 -5.32 30.69
C ARG A 433 -13.46 -6.61 30.23
N ASP A 434 -13.67 -7.48 31.20
CA ASP A 434 -14.42 -8.72 31.04
C ASP A 434 -15.91 -8.44 31.25
N ASP A 435 -16.57 -7.94 30.20
CA ASP A 435 -18.01 -7.64 30.19
C ASP A 435 -18.85 -8.93 30.01
N GLY A 436 -18.49 -10.00 30.74
CA GLY A 436 -19.09 -11.34 30.62
C GLY A 436 -18.48 -12.21 29.52
N ASP A 437 -17.28 -11.89 29.05
CA ASP A 437 -16.56 -12.63 28.02
C ASP A 437 -15.60 -13.65 28.66
N SER A 438 -16.13 -14.83 28.98
CA SER A 438 -15.37 -15.91 29.61
C SER A 438 -14.07 -16.29 28.88
N LYS A 439 -14.00 -16.07 27.55
CA LYS A 439 -12.81 -16.37 26.76
C LYS A 439 -11.71 -15.33 26.97
N LEU A 440 -12.05 -14.05 27.19
CA LEU A 440 -11.09 -13.00 27.52
C LEU A 440 -10.25 -13.38 28.74
N LYS A 441 -10.92 -13.80 29.82
CA LYS A 441 -10.26 -14.17 31.09
C LYS A 441 -9.46 -15.46 30.99
N THR A 442 -9.99 -16.45 30.25
CA THR A 442 -9.44 -17.81 30.24
C THR A 442 -8.32 -17.98 29.19
N PHE A 443 -8.52 -17.41 28.00
CA PHE A 443 -7.71 -17.68 26.81
C PHE A 443 -6.93 -16.48 26.31
N MET A 444 -6.90 -15.34 27.01
CA MET A 444 -6.07 -14.20 26.60
C MET A 444 -5.20 -13.66 27.73
N ASP A 445 -3.91 -13.47 27.45
CA ASP A 445 -3.02 -12.65 28.28
C ASP A 445 -2.92 -11.24 27.68
N SER A 446 -3.08 -10.22 28.51
CA SER A 446 -3.07 -8.82 28.07
C SER A 446 -1.96 -8.03 28.73
N TYR A 447 -1.17 -7.32 27.93
CA TYR A 447 -0.03 -6.52 28.39
C TYR A 447 -0.08 -5.11 27.83
N ASN A 448 0.35 -4.16 28.65
CA ASN A 448 0.50 -2.76 28.25
C ASN A 448 1.85 -2.24 28.72
N LEU A 449 2.65 -1.76 27.75
CA LEU A 449 3.96 -1.20 27.97
C LEU A 449 3.97 0.34 27.87
N MET A 450 2.80 0.95 27.66
CA MET A 450 2.65 2.40 27.49
C MET A 450 2.59 3.09 28.86
N LYS A 451 3.70 3.69 29.30
CA LYS A 451 3.86 4.33 30.62
C LYS A 451 2.76 5.35 31.00
N LYS A 452 2.06 5.93 30.02
CA LYS A 452 1.01 6.95 30.21
C LYS A 452 -0.27 6.43 30.89
N GLU A 453 -0.63 5.16 30.74
CA GLU A 453 -1.97 4.67 31.13
C GLU A 453 -2.09 4.30 32.63
N ASN A 454 -1.08 4.65 33.46
CA ASN A 454 -0.91 4.60 34.92
C ASN A 454 -1.39 3.37 35.72
N LYS A 455 -2.06 2.38 35.12
CA LYS A 455 -2.60 1.17 35.79
C LYS A 455 -2.08 -0.11 35.15
N ASN A 456 -1.48 -1.00 35.95
CA ASN A 456 -1.00 -2.32 35.53
C ASN A 456 -0.05 -2.33 34.32
N ILE A 457 0.76 -1.28 34.18
CA ILE A 457 1.76 -1.16 33.11
C ILE A 457 3.00 -1.95 33.47
N LYS A 458 3.56 -2.65 32.49
CA LYS A 458 4.87 -3.28 32.62
C LYS A 458 5.95 -2.36 32.04
N SER A 459 7.08 -2.23 32.73
CA SER A 459 8.21 -1.45 32.21
C SER A 459 8.82 -2.16 31.01
N ALA A 460 8.83 -1.52 29.83
CA ALA A 460 9.48 -2.07 28.64
C ALA A 460 10.98 -2.36 28.83
N ALA A 461 11.63 -1.72 29.81
CA ALA A 461 13.03 -1.96 30.12
C ALA A 461 13.25 -3.35 30.74
N SER A 462 12.35 -3.81 31.63
CA SER A 462 12.50 -5.05 32.39
C SER A 462 11.54 -6.17 31.97
N PHE A 463 10.43 -5.85 31.30
CA PHE A 463 9.44 -6.81 30.88
C PHE A 463 9.96 -7.72 29.76
N HIS A 464 9.79 -9.03 29.94
CA HIS A 464 10.07 -10.05 28.94
C HIS A 464 8.80 -10.88 28.74
N LEU A 465 8.28 -10.87 27.51
CA LEU A 465 7.13 -11.66 27.13
C LEU A 465 7.52 -13.14 27.08
N LYS A 466 6.80 -13.96 27.85
CA LYS A 466 6.89 -15.42 27.81
C LYS A 466 5.77 -15.94 26.92
N ASP A 467 6.01 -17.06 26.23
CA ASP A 467 4.95 -17.71 25.48
C ASP A 467 3.97 -18.40 26.44
N SER A 468 2.68 -18.25 26.14
CA SER A 468 1.57 -18.92 26.82
C SER A 468 0.92 -19.86 25.81
N PRO A 469 1.31 -21.16 25.77
CA PRO A 469 0.92 -22.07 24.70
C PRO A 469 -0.59 -22.31 24.56
N SER A 470 -1.41 -22.01 25.55
CA SER A 470 -2.87 -22.19 25.47
C SER A 470 -3.65 -20.89 25.26
N LYS A 471 -2.99 -19.73 25.22
CA LYS A 471 -3.65 -18.44 25.26
C LYS A 471 -3.29 -17.60 24.05
N HIS A 472 -4.20 -16.78 23.55
CA HIS A 472 -3.93 -15.60 22.75
C HIS A 472 -3.21 -14.52 23.57
N ILE A 473 -2.61 -13.55 22.88
CA ILE A 473 -1.92 -12.43 23.53
C ILE A 473 -2.38 -11.12 22.93
N TYR A 474 -2.72 -10.15 23.77
CA TYR A 474 -2.82 -8.74 23.41
C TYR A 474 -1.64 -7.98 24.03
N ILE A 475 -0.97 -7.14 23.24
CA ILE A 475 0.13 -6.31 23.73
C ILE A 475 0.12 -4.92 23.10
N LYS A 476 0.01 -3.88 23.95
CA LYS A 476 0.12 -2.47 23.55
C LYS A 476 1.52 -1.94 23.82
N THR A 477 2.24 -1.49 22.79
CA THR A 477 3.64 -1.07 22.91
C THR A 477 4.12 -0.15 21.79
N ALA A 478 5.04 0.76 22.13
CA ALA A 478 5.86 1.53 21.19
C ALA A 478 7.33 1.04 21.16
N TYR A 479 7.62 -0.05 21.86
CA TYR A 479 8.95 -0.61 22.08
C TYR A 479 9.04 -2.03 21.52
N ILE A 480 10.27 -2.51 21.37
CA ILE A 480 10.54 -3.92 21.06
C ILE A 480 9.97 -4.81 22.17
N ILE A 481 9.17 -5.79 21.77
CA ILE A 481 8.68 -6.86 22.64
C ILE A 481 9.87 -7.77 22.95
N LYS A 482 10.48 -7.61 24.13
CA LYS A 482 11.57 -8.49 24.57
C LYS A 482 11.04 -9.89 24.85
N SER A 483 11.70 -10.91 24.34
CA SER A 483 11.37 -12.32 24.52
C SER A 483 12.62 -13.17 24.30
N ALA A 484 12.49 -14.49 24.46
CA ALA A 484 13.55 -15.43 24.08
C ALA A 484 13.94 -15.39 22.59
N PHE A 485 13.13 -14.75 21.73
CA PHE A 485 13.28 -14.78 20.27
C PHE A 485 13.73 -13.46 19.64
N THR A 486 13.50 -12.33 20.30
CA THR A 486 13.63 -10.99 19.71
C THR A 486 14.96 -10.31 20.02
N GLY A 487 15.68 -10.76 21.07
CA GLY A 487 16.97 -10.20 21.49
C GLY A 487 16.86 -8.82 22.15
N THR A 488 18.01 -8.32 22.65
CA THR A 488 18.14 -7.00 23.30
C THR A 488 19.20 -6.13 22.64
N ASP A 489 19.40 -6.32 21.32
CA ASP A 489 20.50 -5.69 20.61
C ASP A 489 20.42 -4.17 20.68
N SER A 490 21.56 -3.55 21.00
CA SER A 490 21.71 -2.10 20.86
C SER A 490 21.57 -1.70 19.39
N VAL A 491 21.21 -0.44 19.12
CA VAL A 491 21.04 0.08 17.76
C VAL A 491 22.24 -0.26 16.86
N LYS A 492 23.46 -0.18 17.38
CA LYS A 492 24.70 -0.50 16.64
C LYS A 492 24.84 -1.96 16.21
N LYS A 493 24.23 -2.89 16.94
CA LYS A 493 24.24 -4.34 16.64
C LYS A 493 22.93 -4.83 16.03
N ALA A 494 21.96 -3.93 15.82
CA ALA A 494 20.60 -4.30 15.47
C ALA A 494 20.46 -4.85 14.04
N LYS A 495 21.33 -4.45 13.08
CA LYS A 495 21.18 -4.72 11.63
C LYS A 495 20.79 -6.16 11.29
N ASN A 496 21.40 -7.15 11.93
CA ASN A 496 21.18 -8.57 11.63
C ASN A 496 20.28 -9.30 12.66
N SER A 497 19.70 -8.56 13.60
CA SER A 497 18.80 -9.11 14.62
C SER A 497 17.56 -9.75 13.99
N PRO A 498 16.91 -10.72 14.67
CA PRO A 498 15.64 -11.28 14.21
C PRO A 498 14.58 -10.20 13.94
N VAL A 499 14.52 -9.17 14.78
CA VAL A 499 13.62 -8.02 14.63
C VAL A 499 13.92 -7.25 13.35
N SER A 500 15.20 -7.05 13.00
CA SER A 500 15.60 -6.41 11.74
C SER A 500 15.17 -7.21 10.53
N LYS A 501 15.42 -8.52 10.53
CA LYS A 501 14.98 -9.39 9.43
C LYS A 501 13.46 -9.34 9.25
N ALA A 502 12.70 -9.31 10.34
CA ALA A 502 11.25 -9.14 10.29
C ALA A 502 10.82 -7.75 9.82
N MET A 503 11.51 -6.67 10.21
CA MET A 503 11.22 -5.34 9.66
C MET A 503 11.49 -5.26 8.16
N GLN A 504 12.49 -5.98 7.66
CA GLN A 504 12.81 -6.05 6.23
C GLN A 504 11.76 -6.79 5.39
N THR A 505 10.83 -7.53 6.02
CA THR A 505 9.69 -8.14 5.30
C THR A 505 8.51 -7.19 5.12
N LEU A 506 8.57 -5.97 5.67
CA LEU A 506 7.56 -4.95 5.40
C LEU A 506 7.76 -4.42 3.99
N THR A 507 6.77 -4.56 3.12
CA THR A 507 6.84 -4.10 1.73
C THR A 507 6.28 -2.68 1.68
N PRO A 508 7.08 -1.63 1.40
CA PRO A 508 6.57 -0.28 1.31
C PRO A 508 5.64 -0.12 0.10
N VAL A 509 4.64 0.75 0.21
CA VAL A 509 3.79 1.11 -0.93
C VAL A 509 4.62 1.66 -2.08
N PHE A 510 4.14 1.48 -3.31
CA PHE A 510 4.85 1.88 -4.51
C PHE A 510 5.29 3.35 -4.52
N ALA A 511 4.45 4.26 -3.99
CA ALA A 511 4.77 5.68 -3.88
C ALA A 511 6.07 5.94 -3.08
N VAL A 512 6.27 5.21 -1.98
CA VAL A 512 7.49 5.28 -1.15
C VAL A 512 8.68 4.73 -1.92
N GLN A 513 8.54 3.56 -2.54
CA GLN A 513 9.63 2.96 -3.29
C GLN A 513 10.09 3.87 -4.45
N ARG A 514 9.18 4.57 -5.13
CA ARG A 514 9.52 5.55 -6.17
C ARG A 514 10.37 6.71 -5.65
N LEU A 515 10.07 7.21 -4.45
CA LEU A 515 10.87 8.27 -3.82
C LEU A 515 12.28 7.77 -3.52
N VAL A 516 12.41 6.54 -3.01
CA VAL A 516 13.71 5.92 -2.71
C VAL A 516 14.52 5.67 -3.99
N ALA A 517 13.86 5.22 -5.06
CA ALA A 517 14.51 4.93 -6.35
C ALA A 517 15.14 6.17 -7.01
N ARG A 518 14.51 7.34 -6.87
CA ARG A 518 15.07 8.61 -7.38
C ARG A 518 16.43 8.93 -6.77
N HIS A 519 16.62 8.62 -5.48
CA HIS A 519 17.89 8.84 -4.79
C HIS A 519 18.92 7.77 -5.12
N HIS A 520 18.51 6.52 -5.35
CA HIS A 520 19.41 5.47 -5.82
C HIS A 520 20.12 5.83 -7.12
N ALA A 521 19.40 6.43 -8.07
CA ALA A 521 19.99 6.93 -9.31
C ALA A 521 21.14 7.93 -9.08
N SER A 522 21.19 8.55 -7.91
CA SER A 522 22.23 9.51 -7.49
C SER A 522 23.40 8.87 -6.73
N ASN A 523 23.57 7.54 -6.75
CA ASN A 523 24.59 6.79 -5.98
C ASN A 523 24.40 6.89 -4.44
N LEU A 524 23.17 6.71 -3.97
CA LEU A 524 22.82 6.75 -2.54
C LEU A 524 23.71 5.87 -1.64
N ASP A 525 24.15 4.71 -2.15
CA ASP A 525 25.03 3.75 -1.46
C ASP A 525 26.44 4.31 -1.17
N LYS A 526 26.86 5.33 -1.92
CA LYS A 526 28.14 6.04 -1.71
C LYS A 526 28.02 7.24 -0.78
N MET A 527 26.80 7.69 -0.47
CA MET A 527 26.55 8.85 0.38
C MET A 527 26.68 8.49 1.87
N VAL A 528 26.90 9.52 2.70
CA VAL A 528 26.74 9.42 4.16
C VAL A 528 25.33 9.84 4.53
N GLY A 529 24.58 8.98 5.23
CA GLY A 529 23.25 9.33 5.72
C GLY A 529 23.36 10.21 6.95
N VAL A 530 22.56 11.27 7.03
CA VAL A 530 22.52 12.19 8.17
C VAL A 530 21.08 12.33 8.64
N HIS A 531 20.80 11.91 9.87
CA HIS A 531 19.50 12.09 10.49
C HIS A 531 19.61 13.03 11.69
N VAL A 532 19.05 14.24 11.54
CA VAL A 532 19.06 15.30 12.56
C VAL A 532 17.65 15.49 13.11
N ARG A 533 17.47 15.13 14.38
CA ARG A 533 16.25 15.39 15.13
C ARG A 533 16.37 16.70 15.90
N ALA A 534 15.86 17.80 15.34
CA ALA A 534 16.05 19.16 15.84
C ALA A 534 14.86 19.72 16.63
N LYS A 535 13.61 19.28 16.38
CA LYS A 535 12.44 19.82 17.10
C LYS A 535 12.50 19.50 18.60
N THR A 536 12.15 20.46 19.46
CA THR A 536 11.96 20.22 20.91
C THR A 536 10.69 19.42 21.18
N ILE A 537 10.52 18.85 22.38
CA ILE A 537 9.33 18.03 22.69
C ILE A 537 8.05 18.84 22.53
N GLU A 538 8.10 20.10 22.93
CA GLU A 538 6.99 21.05 22.89
C GLU A 538 6.56 21.40 21.45
N LYS A 539 7.48 21.27 20.49
CA LYS A 539 7.24 21.55 19.07
C LYS A 539 7.15 20.28 18.20
N ASP A 540 7.25 19.09 18.78
CA ASP A 540 7.33 17.83 18.03
C ASP A 540 5.99 17.42 17.40
N ILE A 541 4.91 17.60 18.16
CA ILE A 541 3.56 17.22 17.73
C ILE A 541 2.61 18.34 18.13
N SER A 542 2.20 19.16 17.16
CA SER A 542 1.40 20.37 17.38
C SER A 542 0.06 20.13 18.08
N LYS A 543 -0.48 18.91 18.00
CA LYS A 543 -1.79 18.53 18.58
C LYS A 543 -1.67 17.76 19.91
N VAL A 544 -0.47 17.53 20.44
CA VAL A 544 -0.26 16.73 21.65
C VAL A 544 0.31 17.62 22.75
N ASP A 545 -0.38 17.62 23.89
CA ASP A 545 0.16 18.17 25.12
C ASP A 545 1.26 17.24 25.66
N PRO A 546 2.55 17.62 25.60
CA PRO A 546 3.62 16.72 25.98
C PRO A 546 3.63 16.38 27.47
N THR A 547 3.04 17.23 28.31
CA THR A 547 2.92 17.00 29.76
C THR A 547 1.89 15.91 30.09
N LYS A 548 0.94 15.68 29.17
CA LYS A 548 -0.05 14.60 29.25
C LYS A 548 0.42 13.34 28.53
N GLU A 549 1.30 13.46 27.54
CA GLU A 549 1.76 12.31 26.74
C GLU A 549 2.98 11.62 27.35
N TYR A 550 3.90 12.39 27.93
CA TYR A 550 5.15 11.90 28.47
C TYR A 550 5.20 12.16 29.98
N THR A 551 5.67 11.17 30.73
CA THR A 551 6.04 11.37 32.14
C THR A 551 7.12 12.46 32.24
N SER A 552 7.12 13.27 33.30
CA SER A 552 8.12 14.32 33.54
C SER A 552 9.57 13.82 33.42
N GLU A 553 9.86 12.60 33.87
CA GLU A 553 11.16 11.93 33.73
C GLU A 553 11.53 11.65 32.26
N SER A 554 10.62 11.00 31.50
CA SER A 554 10.82 10.72 30.07
C SER A 554 11.01 12.01 29.24
N SER A 555 10.31 13.09 29.59
CA SER A 555 10.49 14.40 28.95
C SER A 555 11.87 14.99 29.23
N LYS A 556 12.36 14.92 30.48
CA LYS A 556 13.72 15.36 30.84
C LYS A 556 14.80 14.59 30.08
N ILE A 557 14.69 13.26 30.03
CA ILE A 557 15.64 12.40 29.29
C ILE A 557 15.62 12.75 27.79
N THR A 558 14.43 12.92 27.22
CA THR A 558 14.29 13.21 25.79
C THR A 558 14.84 14.61 25.45
N ASN A 559 14.57 15.63 26.26
CA ASN A 559 15.12 16.98 26.06
C ASN A 559 16.64 17.03 26.25
N LEU A 560 17.19 16.27 27.21
CA LEU A 560 18.63 16.11 27.38
C LEU A 560 19.28 15.60 26.09
N TRP A 561 18.75 14.51 25.52
CA TRP A 561 19.30 13.94 24.30
C TRP A 561 19.14 14.87 23.09
N ARG A 562 17.99 15.54 22.94
CA ARG A 562 17.78 16.53 21.85
C ARG A 562 18.78 17.67 21.88
N LYS A 563 19.16 18.15 23.08
CA LYS A 563 20.21 19.17 23.24
C LYS A 563 21.58 18.68 22.78
N THR A 564 21.89 17.40 22.99
CA THR A 564 23.18 16.79 22.57
C THR A 564 23.21 16.36 21.11
N THR A 565 22.06 16.37 20.41
CA THR A 565 21.90 15.97 19.01
C THR A 565 21.47 17.13 18.12
N SER A 566 21.92 18.35 18.43
CA SER A 566 21.56 19.57 17.68
C SER A 566 22.31 19.68 16.34
N LEU A 567 21.78 20.48 15.42
CA LEU A 567 22.35 20.67 14.08
C LEU A 567 23.85 21.06 14.07
N PRO A 568 24.35 21.98 14.92
CA PRO A 568 25.77 22.33 14.94
C PRO A 568 26.70 21.14 15.23
N VAL A 569 26.25 20.17 16.03
CA VAL A 569 27.01 18.95 16.32
C VAL A 569 27.19 18.10 15.06
N PHE A 570 26.15 18.03 14.22
CA PHE A 570 26.20 17.33 12.94
C PHE A 570 27.05 18.08 11.93
N VAL A 571 26.90 19.40 11.80
CA VAL A 571 27.72 20.25 10.92
C VAL A 571 29.20 20.05 11.21
N ALA A 572 29.62 20.13 12.48
CA ALA A 572 31.01 19.91 12.87
C ALA A 572 31.50 18.50 12.49
N LYS A 573 30.67 17.47 12.67
CA LYS A 573 31.03 16.11 12.29
C LYS A 573 31.12 15.94 10.77
N MET A 574 30.20 16.51 10.01
CA MET A 574 30.18 16.48 8.54
C MET A 574 31.41 17.18 7.96
N ALA A 575 31.76 18.36 8.49
CA ALA A 575 32.95 19.11 8.07
C ALA A 575 34.26 18.37 8.36
N SER A 576 34.31 17.52 9.39
CA SER A 576 35.50 16.72 9.72
C SER A 576 35.76 15.52 8.78
N LEU A 577 34.85 15.21 7.84
CA LEU A 577 35.00 14.04 6.97
C LEU A 577 35.96 14.33 5.82
N LEU A 578 37.10 13.63 5.81
CA LEU A 578 38.21 13.82 4.86
C LEU A 578 37.84 13.66 3.38
N SER A 579 36.86 12.81 3.06
CA SER A 579 36.50 12.51 1.66
C SER A 579 35.48 13.48 1.06
N ALA A 580 35.10 14.55 1.78
CA ALA A 580 34.05 15.50 1.39
C ALA A 580 32.83 14.84 0.72
N PRO A 581 32.21 13.81 1.34
CA PRO A 581 31.19 13.00 0.69
C PRO A 581 29.92 13.80 0.40
N ASN A 582 29.07 13.26 -0.47
CA ASN A 582 27.67 13.66 -0.56
C ASN A 582 26.89 13.13 0.64
N PHE A 583 25.90 13.89 1.08
CA PHE A 583 25.07 13.59 2.24
C PHE A 583 23.62 13.40 1.84
N TYR A 584 23.02 12.30 2.28
CA TYR A 584 21.58 12.18 2.30
C TYR A 584 21.04 12.63 3.65
N VAL A 585 20.27 13.71 3.69
CA VAL A 585 19.81 14.35 4.92
C VAL A 585 18.32 14.09 5.14
N ALA A 586 18.00 13.65 6.35
CA ALA A 586 16.64 13.63 6.89
C ALA A 586 16.59 14.45 8.18
N THR A 587 15.73 15.45 8.22
CA THR A 587 15.52 16.30 9.40
C THR A 587 14.07 16.70 9.52
N ASP A 588 13.67 17.16 10.70
CA ASP A 588 12.29 17.49 11.05
C ASP A 588 11.95 18.99 10.87
N THR A 589 12.88 19.81 10.38
CA THR A 589 12.71 21.26 10.14
C THR A 589 13.32 21.69 8.81
N ASP A 590 12.62 22.51 8.04
CA ASP A 590 13.11 23.07 6.77
C ASP A 590 14.29 24.03 6.98
N GLU A 591 14.35 24.72 8.12
CA GLU A 591 15.45 25.63 8.47
C GLU A 591 16.78 24.87 8.57
N ALA A 592 16.77 23.65 9.13
CA ALA A 592 17.96 22.83 9.21
C ALA A 592 18.44 22.33 7.84
N LEU A 593 17.53 22.11 6.89
CA LEU A 593 17.90 21.79 5.51
C LEU A 593 18.55 23.01 4.84
N ALA A 594 17.94 24.18 4.95
CA ALA A 594 18.46 25.42 4.37
C ALA A 594 19.87 25.75 4.86
N GLU A 595 20.11 25.63 6.17
CA GLU A 595 21.44 25.84 6.77
C GLU A 595 22.47 24.82 6.25
N LEU A 596 22.08 23.56 6.10
CA LEU A 596 22.97 22.53 5.55
C LEU A 596 23.28 22.76 4.06
N ASP A 597 22.30 23.20 3.27
CA ASP A 597 22.49 23.54 1.86
C ASP A 597 23.48 24.71 1.69
N GLU A 598 23.40 25.73 2.56
CA GLU A 598 24.33 26.86 2.56
C GLU A 598 25.76 26.45 2.94
N LEU A 599 25.90 25.61 3.97
CA LEU A 599 27.21 25.16 4.47
C LEU A 599 27.88 24.11 3.60
N PHE A 600 27.11 23.31 2.85
CA PHE A 600 27.59 22.20 2.03
C PHE A 600 27.01 22.27 0.60
N PRO A 601 27.28 23.34 -0.17
CA PRO A 601 26.62 23.59 -1.45
C PRO A 601 26.86 22.45 -2.45
N GLY A 602 25.79 21.98 -3.07
CA GLY A 602 25.81 20.90 -4.08
C GLY A 602 26.05 19.49 -3.52
N ARG A 603 26.13 19.31 -2.19
CA ARG A 603 26.41 18.01 -1.55
C ARG A 603 25.28 17.46 -0.70
N ILE A 604 24.18 18.21 -0.53
CA ILE A 604 23.02 17.81 0.28
C ILE A 604 21.92 17.25 -0.63
N PHE A 605 21.46 16.04 -0.31
CA PHE A 605 20.38 15.34 -0.99
C PHE A 605 19.29 15.00 0.04
N TYR A 606 18.04 15.24 -0.29
CA TYR A 606 16.92 14.98 0.62
C TYR A 606 15.63 14.72 -0.15
N THR A 607 14.64 14.10 0.50
CA THR A 607 13.32 13.96 -0.11
C THR A 607 12.57 15.30 0.01
N TYR A 608 12.41 15.98 -1.13
CA TYR A 608 11.59 17.19 -1.20
C TYR A 608 10.15 16.90 -0.79
N ARG A 609 9.62 17.75 0.09
CA ARG A 609 8.24 17.70 0.58
C ARG A 609 7.74 19.11 0.84
N ARG A 610 6.42 19.26 0.98
CA ARG A 610 5.75 20.55 1.27
C ARG A 610 5.08 20.54 2.65
N CYS A 611 5.56 19.70 3.54
CA CYS A 611 4.90 19.44 4.81
C CYS A 611 5.89 18.83 5.83
N ASP A 612 5.72 19.19 7.09
CA ASP A 612 6.57 18.79 8.22
C ASP A 612 5.75 18.29 9.43
N ASP A 613 4.48 17.96 9.19
CA ASP A 613 3.51 17.47 10.17
C ASP A 613 3.48 15.93 10.26
N ARG A 614 2.45 15.38 10.93
CA ARG A 614 2.25 13.93 11.14
C ARG A 614 1.15 13.34 10.25
N SER A 615 0.75 14.03 9.19
CA SER A 615 -0.21 13.56 8.20
C SER A 615 0.26 12.26 7.52
N ALA A 616 -0.67 11.55 6.89
CA ALA A 616 -0.35 10.38 6.07
C ALA A 616 0.71 10.71 5.00
N THR A 617 0.55 11.85 4.31
CA THR A 617 1.47 12.30 3.27
C THR A 617 2.89 12.58 3.80
N CYS A 618 3.04 13.31 4.91
CA CYS A 618 4.39 13.57 5.45
C CYS A 618 5.02 12.31 6.05
N THR A 619 4.20 11.43 6.63
CA THR A 619 4.68 10.14 7.15
C THR A 619 5.14 9.22 6.00
N LEU A 620 4.53 9.32 4.82
CA LEU A 620 4.99 8.63 3.61
C LEU A 620 6.40 9.12 3.21
N TYR A 621 6.64 10.44 3.21
CA TYR A 621 7.99 10.99 2.98
C TYR A 621 8.99 10.56 4.07
N ALA A 622 8.56 10.54 5.33
CA ALA A 622 9.36 10.06 6.45
C ALA A 622 9.77 8.58 6.29
N LEU A 623 8.87 7.72 5.80
CA LEU A 623 9.22 6.34 5.48
C LEU A 623 10.24 6.25 4.34
N ALA A 624 10.10 7.08 3.30
CA ALA A 624 11.08 7.16 2.22
C ALA A 624 12.46 7.58 2.75
N ASP A 625 12.53 8.55 3.66
CA ASP A 625 13.80 8.95 4.29
C ASP A 625 14.44 7.83 5.11
N ILE A 626 13.66 7.12 5.93
CA ILE A 626 14.13 5.97 6.71
C ILE A 626 14.78 4.95 5.77
N LEU A 627 14.11 4.64 4.65
CA LEU A 627 14.62 3.70 3.66
C LEU A 627 15.85 4.24 2.94
N CYS A 628 15.88 5.51 2.56
CA CYS A 628 17.06 6.10 1.94
C CYS A 628 18.28 6.07 2.88
N LEU A 629 18.11 6.49 4.13
CA LEU A 629 19.15 6.40 5.17
C LEU A 629 19.66 4.98 5.33
N SER A 630 18.77 3.99 5.33
CA SER A 630 19.13 2.57 5.48
C SER A 630 20.06 2.05 4.38
N LYS A 631 20.08 2.73 3.23
CA LYS A 631 20.85 2.33 2.05
C LYS A 631 22.13 3.15 1.83
N THR A 632 22.41 4.11 2.70
CA THR A 632 23.67 4.88 2.68
C THR A 632 24.87 4.06 3.16
N ARG A 633 26.08 4.57 2.93
CA ARG A 633 27.34 3.92 3.34
C ARG A 633 27.43 3.72 4.84
N TYR A 634 26.99 4.69 5.62
CA TYR A 634 26.76 4.61 7.07
C TYR A 634 25.93 5.83 7.49
N ILE A 635 25.35 5.78 8.68
CA ILE A 635 24.46 6.81 9.21
C ILE A 635 25.17 7.62 10.31
N LEU A 636 25.16 8.94 10.20
CA LEU A 636 25.28 9.88 11.31
C LEU A 636 23.86 10.12 11.85
N GLY A 637 23.54 9.63 13.05
CA GLY A 637 22.16 9.68 13.54
C GLY A 637 22.01 10.28 14.92
N SER A 638 20.87 10.90 15.19
CA SER A 638 20.50 11.31 16.55
C SER A 638 20.36 10.09 17.45
N HIS A 639 21.04 10.11 18.60
CA HIS A 639 20.79 9.14 19.66
C HIS A 639 19.37 9.30 20.21
N TRP A 640 18.83 8.24 20.82
CA TRP A 640 17.48 8.23 21.39
C TRP A 640 16.33 8.51 20.39
N SER A 641 16.58 8.30 19.09
CA SER A 641 15.55 8.38 18.05
C SER A 641 15.22 7.03 17.45
N SER A 642 13.94 6.63 17.52
CA SER A 642 13.45 5.41 16.85
C SER A 642 13.46 5.52 15.33
N PHE A 643 13.58 6.74 14.79
CA PHE A 643 13.76 6.97 13.35
C PHE A 643 15.14 6.51 12.89
N THR A 644 16.21 6.93 13.58
CA THR A 644 17.57 6.43 13.36
C THR A 644 17.62 4.92 13.53
N GLU A 645 17.00 4.40 14.60
CA GLU A 645 16.95 2.96 14.87
C GLU A 645 16.29 2.19 13.72
N ALA A 646 15.15 2.67 13.21
CA ALA A 646 14.44 2.04 12.10
C ALA A 646 15.32 1.98 10.83
N ALA A 647 16.01 3.07 10.48
CA ALA A 647 16.93 3.09 9.34
C ALA A 647 18.08 2.09 9.49
N VAL A 648 18.67 1.99 10.69
CA VAL A 648 19.72 0.99 10.96
C VAL A 648 19.16 -0.44 10.86
N ARG A 649 17.96 -0.67 11.39
CA ARG A 649 17.34 -2.00 11.37
C ARG A 649 16.98 -2.49 9.97
N LEU A 650 16.64 -1.59 9.05
CA LEU A 650 16.25 -1.94 7.68
C LEU A 650 17.44 -2.24 6.75
N GLY A 651 18.64 -1.76 7.06
CA GLY A 651 19.78 -2.02 6.19
C GLY A 651 21.08 -1.26 6.47
N GLY A 652 21.05 -0.25 7.36
CA GLY A 652 22.16 0.67 7.56
C GLY A 652 23.52 -0.03 7.72
N ASN A 653 24.51 0.37 6.92
CA ASN A 653 25.85 -0.23 6.85
C ASN A 653 26.79 0.20 8.00
N GLY A 654 26.22 0.69 9.10
CA GLY A 654 26.92 1.24 10.25
C GLY A 654 26.22 2.51 10.74
N VAL A 655 26.43 2.85 12.01
CA VAL A 655 25.89 4.08 12.60
C VAL A 655 26.86 4.69 13.60
N LEU A 656 27.05 6.00 13.51
CA LEU A 656 27.66 6.84 14.54
C LEU A 656 26.55 7.70 15.14
N LEU A 657 26.44 7.71 16.46
CA LEU A 657 25.36 8.40 17.17
C LEU A 657 25.84 9.70 17.81
N ALA A 658 25.17 10.81 17.52
CA ALA A 658 25.41 12.08 18.19
C ALA A 658 25.13 11.96 19.69
N GLY A 659 26.01 12.51 20.53
CA GLY A 659 25.98 12.38 21.99
C GLY A 659 26.59 11.07 22.54
N VAL A 660 26.99 10.13 21.66
CA VAL A 660 27.66 8.87 22.03
C VAL A 660 29.02 8.73 21.36
N ASP A 661 29.04 8.84 20.03
CA ASP A 661 30.24 8.65 19.19
C ASP A 661 30.90 9.96 18.78
N PHE A 662 30.10 11.02 18.65
CA PHE A 662 30.56 12.37 18.34
C PHE A 662 29.70 13.41 19.04
N GLY A 663 30.22 14.63 19.17
CA GLY A 663 29.58 15.68 19.93
C GLY A 663 29.70 15.53 21.44
N PRO A 664 29.07 16.43 22.21
CA PRO A 664 29.15 16.43 23.67
C PRO A 664 28.43 15.22 24.26
N LYS A 665 29.14 14.46 25.10
CA LYS A 665 28.55 13.33 25.85
C LYS A 665 27.85 13.87 27.10
N PRO A 666 26.56 13.59 27.32
CA PRO A 666 25.91 13.99 28.57
C PRO A 666 26.61 13.31 29.75
N LYS A 667 26.86 14.06 30.84
CA LYS A 667 27.42 13.50 32.07
C LYS A 667 26.47 12.40 32.55
N GLN A 668 26.95 11.16 32.65
CA GLN A 668 26.15 10.02 33.12
C GLN A 668 25.75 10.27 34.58
N GLY A 669 24.54 10.77 34.81
CA GLY A 669 23.83 10.53 36.06
C GLY A 669 23.36 9.08 36.02
N LYS A 670 23.74 8.27 37.01
CA LYS A 670 23.21 6.91 37.17
C LYS A 670 21.67 6.98 37.13
N SER A 671 21.06 6.35 36.12
CA SER A 671 19.62 6.11 36.02
C SER A 671 19.29 4.75 36.62
#